data_AF-A0A178CPS3-F1
#
_entry.id   AF-A0A178CPS3-F1
#
_cell.length_a   1.000
_cell.length_b   1.000
_cell.length_c   1.000
_cell.angle_alpha   90.00
_cell.angle_beta   90.00
_cell.angle_gamma   90.00
#
_symmetry.space_group_name_H-M   'P 1'
#
loop_
_entity.id
_entity.type
_entity.pdbx_description
1 polymer ?
#
loop_
_entity_poly.entity_id
_entity_poly.type
_entity_poly.pdbx_seq_one_letter_code
_entity_poly.pdbx_strand_id
1 'polypeptide(L)'
;MNGHLDASSLKDRSVIVTGGASGIGLAAVTRFAEGGAYVTIADVQDALGNKAAADLNAKGCHVSFVHCDTTDWESSVAAFKHAASFGPNKSLDVALLNAGVGGDRGSLTDQVLAAPEPSLDPDVIPTRPSRKGAAVNFLGVYDNCWLALHYMRLPSQVEPTTNTQQKSIILTASLAAYADMPASSDYNASKFGVRGLFRGLRHTTAALNVRVNLLAPYWINTPLVQSALPALEARGLKPGQGLSWASIDDVVDAIIRSATDPSVGGKAWAIWPEGYSDMGEDEAGGWAGDHLRKHWEIQRQKGDNMPFKPGARLPASEALSVGEKNPVLAAHMPVNGVQHEEDLLDSDNYDPIEHLDQIFSHPSTLSSVSQTFEILQAYQDDLDDEIEALEDEQIQSNAECLQRMEASKAELAELFQRIESVRERALRTERNITEMTADIKQLDNTKKNLTLSMTALKRLQMLTTAYEQLRAMSKTRQYRECAQLLQAVIQLMAHFKSYRSIDQIATLSRNVADIQRELLEQVCEDFEITFSKEEVAQKRGLLHEACMVVDALGDAARSRLTTWYCNTQLRQYRHIFKGDQEAGSLDNIDRRYAWFKKTLKIYDEEHAAIFPPHWRVNEILANVFAEGTREDYKGILSRTTRNGQTIDVQLLLSCLQQTLDFEHALERRFNQTSRTSIDTMASASDTPVFGQPISDAFEPYLSLWVEAQDKELAGLIPQYRQRPTKLADEDFSSQHVIASSTELFNFYRHSLAQCAKLSTGQPLLDLAKVFGRYLDQYAQQVLLFYISEKPTGGTPSRIPSVEDVILVLNTADYCFQTSNSLEEKIKSRIDDALKDKVDLQSQADAFMGIASAAVRGLVRRVEVDLEPSWREMRNMSWSKIEIGEHQSPYITGLENRIKDRSSEILGMLHKQQYARAFADNLVELLASTYVANIAQCKPISEGGAEQMLLDTHAIRNTLTQILPGTPPPLFLKRVTAAFGKIEPLLKTLQVRPSPPEALVQAYLIHISDLSEVNFRKILELKGIRAKSEQNHLVELFQMHKFSPRYKDTLVEKSPLLTPLNLSASGTSTGTAVTPAGALHNLSALGNSAAASLSTANIPANMKFDASGLGNAIIDRFSSPGLGTPRDGAVSPPPTGTGMHTTGDGGFSGAEAGAKLNENLKNIGKFFKRDLGGFGGIGRFGSSKTTSPAPPEDRANNR
;
A
#
# COMPACT_ATOMS: atom_id res chain seq x y z
N MET A 1 -32.80 -13.98 -6.96
CA MET A 1 -33.92 -13.80 -6.01
C MET A 1 -34.90 -12.84 -6.68
N ASN A 2 -35.84 -13.33 -7.49
CA ASN A 2 -36.77 -12.48 -8.25
C ASN A 2 -38.08 -12.33 -7.49
N GLY A 3 -38.05 -11.55 -6.41
CA GLY A 3 -39.26 -11.12 -5.70
C GLY A 3 -39.27 -9.61 -5.67
N HIS A 4 -40.32 -8.98 -6.22
CA HIS A 4 -40.50 -7.53 -6.10
C HIS A 4 -40.39 -7.13 -4.62
N LEU A 5 -39.35 -6.36 -4.28
CA LEU A 5 -39.16 -5.85 -2.94
C LEU A 5 -40.34 -4.93 -2.59
N ASP A 6 -40.94 -5.16 -1.42
CA ASP A 6 -42.04 -4.35 -0.92
C ASP A 6 -41.53 -2.93 -0.59
N ALA A 7 -41.98 -1.96 -1.37
CA ALA A 7 -41.64 -0.55 -1.24
C ALA A 7 -42.65 0.20 -0.34
N SER A 8 -43.67 -0.48 0.20
CA SER A 8 -44.76 0.14 0.97
C SER A 8 -44.26 0.91 2.21
N SER A 9 -43.13 0.50 2.79
CA SER A 9 -42.51 1.18 3.93
C SER A 9 -41.90 2.56 3.59
N LEU A 10 -41.88 2.95 2.31
CA LEU A 10 -41.41 4.27 1.86
C LEU A 10 -42.51 5.32 1.86
N LYS A 11 -43.77 4.91 2.04
CA LYS A 11 -44.90 5.82 2.06
C LYS A 11 -44.68 6.95 3.06
N ASP A 12 -44.91 8.18 2.60
CA ASP A 12 -44.80 9.42 3.38
C ASP A 12 -43.37 9.76 3.87
N ARG A 13 -42.34 8.99 3.46
CA ARG A 13 -40.93 9.29 3.78
C ARG A 13 -40.35 10.32 2.84
N SER A 14 -39.50 11.20 3.37
CA SER A 14 -38.76 12.17 2.55
C SER A 14 -37.45 11.57 2.03
N VAL A 15 -37.28 11.60 0.71
CA VAL A 15 -36.13 11.02 0.01
C VAL A 15 -35.45 12.11 -0.83
N ILE A 16 -34.13 12.21 -0.75
CA ILE A 16 -33.34 13.01 -1.69
C ILE A 16 -32.45 12.11 -2.54
N VAL A 17 -32.42 12.38 -3.84
CA VAL A 17 -31.56 11.68 -4.80
C VAL A 17 -30.70 12.70 -5.53
N THR A 18 -29.39 12.68 -5.28
CA THR A 18 -28.44 13.49 -6.06
C THR A 18 -28.13 12.81 -7.38
N GLY A 19 -28.02 13.59 -8.47
CA GLY A 19 -27.90 13.02 -9.82
C GLY A 19 -29.18 12.30 -10.27
N GLY A 20 -30.35 12.75 -9.79
CA GLY A 20 -31.63 12.06 -9.96
C GLY A 20 -32.34 12.29 -11.30
N ALA A 21 -31.79 13.11 -12.21
CA ALA A 21 -32.47 13.44 -13.46
C ALA A 21 -32.21 12.43 -14.60
N SER A 22 -31.27 11.50 -14.44
CA SER A 22 -30.91 10.52 -15.48
C SER A 22 -30.34 9.21 -14.92
N GLY A 23 -30.23 8.19 -15.78
CA GLY A 23 -29.56 6.91 -15.47
C GLY A 23 -30.09 6.23 -14.20
N ILE A 24 -29.17 5.75 -13.36
CA ILE A 24 -29.48 5.07 -12.08
C ILE A 24 -30.32 5.96 -11.17
N GLY A 25 -30.02 7.26 -11.12
CA GLY A 25 -30.73 8.20 -10.26
C GLY A 25 -32.20 8.34 -10.63
N LEU A 26 -32.51 8.47 -11.92
CA LEU A 26 -33.89 8.57 -12.40
C LEU A 26 -34.68 7.27 -12.17
N ALA A 27 -34.04 6.12 -12.36
CA ALA A 27 -34.65 4.81 -12.08
C ALA A 27 -34.98 4.66 -10.59
N ALA A 28 -34.06 5.07 -9.70
CA ALA A 28 -34.28 5.09 -8.26
C ALA A 28 -35.38 6.09 -7.85
N VAL A 29 -35.39 7.30 -8.41
CA VAL A 29 -36.45 8.31 -8.18
C VAL A 29 -37.82 7.75 -8.53
N THR A 30 -37.94 7.11 -9.69
CA THR A 30 -39.20 6.49 -10.14
C THR A 30 -39.65 5.44 -9.14
N ARG A 31 -38.76 4.53 -8.73
CA ARG A 31 -39.10 3.46 -7.79
C ARG A 31 -39.43 3.95 -6.38
N PHE A 32 -38.72 4.97 -5.87
CA PHE A 32 -39.06 5.61 -4.59
C PHE A 32 -40.43 6.30 -4.65
N ALA A 33 -40.71 7.01 -5.74
CA ALA A 33 -41.95 7.73 -5.97
C ALA A 33 -43.16 6.78 -6.07
N GLU A 34 -43.01 5.66 -6.78
CA GLU A 34 -44.02 4.58 -6.85
C GLU A 34 -44.26 3.90 -5.50
N GLY A 35 -43.26 3.89 -4.61
CA GLY A 35 -43.39 3.46 -3.22
C GLY A 35 -44.15 4.44 -2.31
N GLY A 36 -44.61 5.59 -2.84
CA GLY A 36 -45.33 6.62 -2.08
C GLY A 36 -44.43 7.59 -1.31
N ALA A 37 -43.12 7.63 -1.63
CA ALA A 37 -42.20 8.58 -1.01
C ALA A 37 -42.34 10.00 -1.59
N TYR A 38 -41.94 10.98 -0.79
CA TYR A 38 -41.77 12.38 -1.21
C TYR A 38 -40.33 12.55 -1.70
N VAL A 39 -40.14 12.49 -3.02
CA VAL A 39 -38.80 12.43 -3.63
C VAL A 39 -38.37 13.81 -4.13
N THR A 40 -37.20 14.26 -3.67
CA THR A 40 -36.51 15.44 -4.19
C THR A 40 -35.43 15.01 -5.17
N ILE A 41 -35.58 15.39 -6.44
CA ILE A 41 -34.56 15.26 -7.47
C ILE A 41 -33.59 16.44 -7.34
N ALA A 42 -32.35 16.15 -6.94
CA ALA A 42 -31.27 17.12 -6.84
C ALA A 42 -30.28 16.89 -7.99
N ASP A 43 -30.30 17.73 -9.03
CA ASP A 43 -29.47 17.56 -10.23
C ASP A 43 -29.18 18.92 -10.88
N VAL A 44 -28.14 19.01 -11.70
CA VAL A 44 -27.81 20.21 -12.49
C VAL A 44 -28.62 20.28 -13.80
N GLN A 45 -29.25 19.18 -14.22
CA GLN A 45 -30.00 19.08 -15.47
C GLN A 45 -31.46 19.53 -15.33
N ASP A 46 -31.69 20.84 -15.29
CA ASP A 46 -33.01 21.45 -15.03
C ASP A 46 -34.13 20.91 -15.92
N ALA A 47 -33.90 20.83 -17.24
CA ALA A 47 -34.93 20.42 -18.18
C ALA A 47 -35.38 18.96 -17.97
N LEU A 48 -34.42 18.05 -17.79
CA LEU A 48 -34.70 16.63 -17.56
C LEU A 48 -35.31 16.38 -16.19
N GLY A 49 -34.79 17.04 -15.15
CA GLY A 49 -35.29 16.91 -13.79
C GLY A 49 -36.72 17.43 -13.62
N ASN A 50 -37.03 18.60 -14.18
CA ASN A 50 -38.39 19.15 -14.18
C ASN A 50 -39.37 18.26 -14.97
N LYS A 51 -38.94 17.72 -16.12
CA LYS A 51 -39.75 16.78 -16.90
C LYS A 51 -40.04 15.50 -16.11
N ALA A 52 -39.03 14.89 -15.50
CA ALA A 52 -39.20 13.68 -14.69
C ALA A 52 -40.15 13.90 -13.50
N ALA A 53 -40.01 15.04 -12.80
CA ALA A 53 -40.92 15.40 -11.72
C ALA A 53 -42.36 15.59 -12.23
N ALA A 54 -42.56 16.26 -13.36
CA ALA A 54 -43.88 16.44 -13.97
C ALA A 54 -44.51 15.09 -14.38
N ASP A 55 -43.76 14.22 -15.05
CA ASP A 55 -44.23 12.92 -15.54
C ASP A 55 -44.63 11.99 -14.37
N LEU A 56 -43.87 11.99 -13.26
CA LEU A 56 -44.20 11.20 -12.06
C LEU A 56 -45.35 11.79 -11.25
N ASN A 57 -45.42 13.12 -11.13
CA ASN A 57 -46.56 13.78 -10.48
C ASN A 57 -47.87 13.55 -11.26
N ALA A 58 -47.81 13.48 -12.59
CA ALA A 58 -48.97 13.13 -13.43
C ALA A 58 -49.48 11.70 -13.17
N LYS A 59 -48.62 10.80 -12.68
CA LYS A 59 -48.98 9.46 -12.22
C LYS A 59 -49.47 9.40 -10.76
N GLY A 60 -49.60 10.56 -10.10
CA GLY A 60 -50.05 10.67 -8.71
C GLY A 60 -48.96 10.51 -7.64
N CYS A 61 -47.68 10.51 -8.03
CA CYS A 61 -46.57 10.49 -7.08
C CYS A 61 -46.26 11.89 -6.52
N HIS A 62 -45.34 11.96 -5.54
CA HIS A 62 -44.88 13.21 -4.93
C HIS A 62 -43.42 13.47 -5.24
N VAL A 63 -43.15 14.21 -6.32
CA VAL A 63 -41.78 14.46 -6.79
C VAL A 63 -41.53 15.95 -7.01
N SER A 64 -40.40 16.45 -6.52
CA SER A 64 -39.99 17.84 -6.71
C SER A 64 -38.57 17.92 -7.23
N PHE A 65 -38.33 18.77 -8.23
CA PHE A 65 -37.00 19.05 -8.75
C PHE A 65 -36.39 20.29 -8.08
N VAL A 66 -35.12 20.20 -7.71
CA VAL A 66 -34.32 21.32 -7.22
C VAL A 66 -32.97 21.31 -7.93
N HIS A 67 -32.61 22.46 -8.53
CA HIS A 67 -31.28 22.63 -9.11
C HIS A 67 -30.21 22.44 -8.03
N CYS A 68 -29.34 21.45 -8.22
CA CYS A 68 -28.31 21.08 -7.26
C CYS A 68 -26.99 20.77 -7.95
N ASP A 69 -26.00 21.66 -7.83
CA ASP A 69 -24.60 21.32 -8.07
C ASP A 69 -24.00 20.79 -6.76
N THR A 70 -23.63 19.51 -6.72
CA THR A 70 -23.09 18.87 -5.51
C THR A 70 -21.71 19.41 -5.12
N THR A 71 -21.04 20.18 -5.97
CA THR A 71 -19.79 20.87 -5.66
C THR A 71 -20.01 22.29 -5.11
N ASP A 72 -21.25 22.78 -5.17
CA ASP A 72 -21.67 24.05 -4.58
C ASP A 72 -22.41 23.80 -3.26
N TRP A 73 -21.87 24.36 -2.18
CA TRP A 73 -22.38 24.13 -0.84
C TRP A 73 -23.78 24.72 -0.66
N GLU A 74 -23.99 25.95 -1.10
CA GLU A 74 -25.26 26.66 -0.99
C GLU A 74 -26.38 25.97 -1.77
N SER A 75 -26.09 25.54 -3.01
CA SER A 75 -27.02 24.75 -3.82
C SER A 75 -27.38 23.41 -3.15
N SER A 76 -26.39 22.71 -2.60
CA SER A 76 -26.60 21.47 -1.84
C SER A 76 -27.45 21.70 -0.57
N VAL A 77 -27.14 22.74 0.21
CA VAL A 77 -27.93 23.12 1.40
C VAL A 77 -29.38 23.42 1.03
N ALA A 78 -29.62 24.15 -0.07
CA ALA A 78 -30.96 24.45 -0.53
C ALA A 78 -31.75 23.19 -0.89
N ALA A 79 -31.14 22.25 -1.62
CA ALA A 79 -31.76 20.98 -2.00
C ALA A 79 -32.10 20.10 -0.79
N PHE A 80 -31.16 19.95 0.16
CA PHE A 80 -31.39 19.16 1.38
C PHE A 80 -32.43 19.78 2.31
N LYS A 81 -32.42 21.11 2.46
CA LYS A 81 -33.44 21.84 3.22
C LYS A 81 -34.82 21.68 2.59
N HIS A 82 -34.90 21.76 1.26
CA HIS A 82 -36.15 21.52 0.52
C HIS A 82 -36.65 20.10 0.78
N ALA A 83 -35.80 19.09 0.59
CA ALA A 83 -36.15 17.69 0.83
C ALA A 83 -36.68 17.46 2.25
N ALA A 84 -35.96 17.95 3.28
CA ALA A 84 -36.41 17.86 4.66
C ALA A 84 -37.76 18.55 4.90
N SER A 85 -38.08 19.62 4.17
CA SER A 85 -39.34 20.35 4.29
C SER A 85 -40.49 19.79 3.44
N PHE A 86 -40.18 19.02 2.38
CA PHE A 86 -41.16 18.57 1.38
C PHE A 86 -42.06 17.46 1.93
N GLY A 87 -41.47 16.51 2.65
CA GLY A 87 -42.23 15.42 3.27
C GLY A 87 -43.13 15.89 4.43
N PRO A 88 -44.18 15.12 4.77
CA PRO A 88 -45.12 15.45 5.85
C PRO A 88 -44.44 15.48 7.22
N ASN A 89 -43.41 14.64 7.44
CA ASN A 89 -42.70 14.53 8.72
C ASN A 89 -41.76 15.71 9.03
N LYS A 90 -41.56 16.64 8.09
CA LYS A 90 -40.60 17.77 8.17
C LYS A 90 -39.19 17.36 8.59
N SER A 91 -38.77 16.18 8.13
CA SER A 91 -37.48 15.57 8.40
C SER A 91 -37.02 14.80 7.16
N LEU A 92 -35.71 14.62 6.99
CA LEU A 92 -35.15 13.78 5.92
C LEU A 92 -35.04 12.33 6.40
N ASP A 93 -35.43 11.36 5.56
CA ASP A 93 -35.46 9.94 5.93
C ASP A 93 -34.49 9.06 5.14
N VAL A 94 -34.34 9.32 3.84
CA VAL A 94 -33.43 8.57 2.96
C VAL A 94 -32.63 9.53 2.09
N ALA A 95 -31.32 9.33 1.99
CA ALA A 95 -30.47 10.07 1.07
C ALA A 95 -29.70 9.11 0.16
N LEU A 96 -29.97 9.16 -1.14
CA LEU A 96 -29.20 8.47 -2.16
C LEU A 96 -28.21 9.46 -2.79
N LEU A 97 -26.94 9.30 -2.45
CA LEU A 97 -25.86 10.12 -2.98
C LEU A 97 -25.29 9.44 -4.24
N ASN A 98 -25.93 9.72 -5.38
CA ASN A 98 -25.69 9.06 -6.66
C ASN A 98 -25.04 9.96 -7.71
N ALA A 99 -25.00 11.28 -7.50
CA ALA A 99 -24.35 12.20 -8.43
C ALA A 99 -22.93 11.75 -8.78
N GLY A 100 -22.65 11.68 -10.09
CA GLY A 100 -21.35 11.25 -10.56
C GLY A 100 -21.10 11.59 -12.03
N VAL A 101 -19.83 11.77 -12.36
CA VAL A 101 -19.32 12.07 -13.69
C VAL A 101 -18.16 11.14 -14.04
N GLY A 102 -17.91 10.95 -15.34
CA GLY A 102 -16.66 10.33 -15.78
C GLY A 102 -15.46 11.18 -15.33
N GLY A 103 -14.34 10.52 -15.04
CA GLY A 103 -13.07 11.20 -14.83
C GLY A 103 -12.41 11.58 -16.15
N ASP A 104 -11.30 12.30 -16.06
CA ASP A 104 -10.51 12.62 -17.25
C ASP A 104 -9.97 11.35 -17.93
N ARG A 105 -9.82 11.44 -19.25
CA ARG A 105 -9.35 10.33 -20.08
C ARG A 105 -7.86 10.07 -19.81
N GLY A 106 -7.51 8.81 -19.58
CA GLY A 106 -6.13 8.39 -19.34
C GLY A 106 -5.69 8.50 -17.88
N SER A 107 -4.62 7.80 -17.55
CA SER A 107 -3.92 7.94 -16.28
C SER A 107 -3.21 9.29 -16.18
N LEU A 108 -2.79 9.69 -14.97
CA LEU A 108 -1.88 10.84 -14.81
C LEU A 108 -0.61 10.69 -15.66
N THR A 109 -0.12 9.46 -15.84
CA THR A 109 1.02 9.18 -16.71
C THR A 109 0.69 9.50 -18.16
N ASP A 110 -0.46 9.06 -18.68
CA ASP A 110 -0.88 9.38 -20.05
C ASP A 110 -1.05 10.89 -20.25
N GLN A 111 -1.54 11.61 -19.24
CA GLN A 111 -1.69 13.06 -19.28
C GLN A 111 -0.33 13.78 -19.32
N VAL A 112 0.65 13.32 -18.55
CA VAL A 112 2.02 13.89 -18.56
C VAL A 112 2.73 13.56 -19.88
N LEU A 113 2.56 12.35 -20.42
CA LEU A 113 3.12 11.98 -21.72
C LEU A 113 2.52 12.77 -22.89
N ALA A 114 1.27 13.23 -22.75
CA ALA A 114 0.63 14.12 -23.71
C ALA A 114 0.90 15.61 -23.45
N ALA A 115 1.51 15.96 -22.31
CA ALA A 115 1.83 17.33 -21.94
C ALA A 115 3.13 17.81 -22.63
N PRO A 116 3.35 19.13 -22.75
CA PRO A 116 4.61 19.67 -23.22
C PRO A 116 5.79 19.23 -22.33
N GLU A 117 6.98 19.14 -22.93
CA GLU A 117 8.23 18.84 -22.21
C GLU A 117 8.42 19.80 -21.02
N PRO A 118 8.87 19.31 -19.86
CA PRO A 118 9.04 20.13 -18.66
C PRO A 118 10.11 21.20 -18.89
N SER A 119 9.80 22.43 -18.52
CA SER A 119 10.72 23.57 -18.54
C SER A 119 11.04 24.04 -17.12
N LEU A 120 12.29 24.45 -16.90
CA LEU A 120 12.73 25.13 -15.67
C LEU A 120 12.60 26.66 -15.76
N ASP A 121 12.07 27.17 -16.88
CA ASP A 121 11.77 28.58 -17.04
C ASP A 121 10.65 28.99 -16.05
N PRO A 122 10.88 29.99 -15.18
CA PRO A 122 9.90 30.45 -14.21
C PRO A 122 8.60 30.98 -14.83
N ASP A 123 8.61 31.39 -16.11
CA ASP A 123 7.42 31.88 -16.81
C ASP A 123 6.57 30.74 -17.41
N VAL A 124 7.11 29.52 -17.48
CA VAL A 124 6.41 28.34 -18.01
C VAL A 124 5.78 27.55 -16.87
N ILE A 125 4.51 27.86 -16.58
CA ILE A 125 3.74 27.20 -15.52
C ILE A 125 3.05 25.95 -16.08
N PRO A 126 3.30 24.74 -15.53
CA PRO A 126 2.58 23.53 -15.94
C PRO A 126 1.07 23.67 -15.74
N THR A 127 0.30 23.18 -16.72
CA THR A 127 -1.16 23.19 -16.61
C THR A 127 -1.58 22.22 -15.51
N ARG A 128 -2.40 22.72 -14.57
CA ARG A 128 -2.94 21.89 -13.48
C ARG A 128 -3.88 20.82 -14.07
N PRO A 129 -3.74 19.54 -13.67
CA PRO A 129 -4.67 18.51 -14.10
C PRO A 129 -6.08 18.80 -13.55
N SER A 130 -7.10 18.43 -14.31
CA SER A 130 -8.48 18.56 -13.87
C SER A 130 -8.77 17.59 -12.71
N ARG A 131 -9.73 17.98 -11.89
CA ARG A 131 -10.16 17.24 -10.68
C ARG A 131 -11.67 17.05 -10.65
N LYS A 132 -12.31 17.13 -11.82
CA LYS A 132 -13.77 17.16 -11.92
C LYS A 132 -14.38 15.88 -11.36
N GLY A 133 -13.76 14.72 -11.63
CA GLY A 133 -14.17 13.44 -11.07
C GLY A 133 -14.07 13.43 -9.55
N ALA A 134 -12.91 13.78 -8.97
CA ALA A 134 -12.74 13.88 -7.52
C ALA A 134 -13.71 14.90 -6.86
N ALA A 135 -13.93 16.05 -7.49
CA ALA A 135 -14.81 17.10 -6.96
C ALA A 135 -16.27 16.63 -6.87
N VAL A 136 -16.83 16.02 -7.92
CA VAL A 136 -18.22 15.57 -7.92
C VAL A 136 -18.37 14.21 -7.23
N ASN A 137 -17.59 13.22 -7.66
CA ASN A 137 -17.79 11.82 -7.25
C ASN A 137 -17.38 11.55 -5.81
N PHE A 138 -16.51 12.37 -5.22
CA PHE A 138 -16.04 12.18 -3.84
C PHE A 138 -16.32 13.37 -2.94
N LEU A 139 -15.78 14.56 -3.22
CA LEU A 139 -15.96 15.73 -2.35
C LEU A 139 -17.43 16.13 -2.25
N GLY A 140 -18.16 16.16 -3.38
CA GLY A 140 -19.59 16.38 -3.39
C GLY A 140 -20.35 15.32 -2.58
N VAL A 141 -19.99 14.04 -2.71
CA VAL A 141 -20.58 12.96 -1.89
C VAL A 141 -20.29 13.16 -0.40
N TYR A 142 -19.08 13.57 -0.04
CA TYR A 142 -18.69 13.85 1.35
C TYR A 142 -19.54 14.96 1.97
N ASP A 143 -19.63 16.11 1.30
CA ASP A 143 -20.38 17.28 1.76
C ASP A 143 -21.89 16.99 1.85
N ASN A 144 -22.43 16.31 0.83
CA ASN A 144 -23.84 15.94 0.80
C ASN A 144 -24.17 14.83 1.82
N CYS A 145 -23.21 13.97 2.19
CA CYS A 145 -23.38 13.01 3.27
C CYS A 145 -23.43 13.69 4.64
N TRP A 146 -22.63 14.74 4.84
CA TRP A 146 -22.72 15.57 6.04
C TRP A 146 -24.09 16.24 6.13
N LEU A 147 -24.58 16.83 5.02
CA LEU A 147 -25.91 17.44 4.97
C LEU A 147 -27.03 16.43 5.23
N ALA A 148 -26.92 15.22 4.67
CA ALA A 148 -27.85 14.14 4.95
C ALA A 148 -27.94 13.86 6.47
N LEU A 149 -26.81 13.63 7.13
CA LEU A 149 -26.76 13.38 8.58
C LEU A 149 -27.28 14.58 9.38
N HIS A 150 -26.97 15.81 8.96
CA HIS A 150 -27.43 17.04 9.61
C HIS A 150 -28.97 17.15 9.58
N TYR A 151 -29.58 17.02 8.40
CA TYR A 151 -31.04 17.15 8.25
C TYR A 151 -31.82 15.91 8.71
N MET A 152 -31.19 14.73 8.75
CA MET A 152 -31.77 13.52 9.35
C MET A 152 -31.93 13.63 10.88
N ARG A 153 -31.28 14.58 11.55
CA ARG A 153 -31.45 14.82 13.00
C ARG A 153 -32.69 15.63 13.36
N LEU A 154 -33.40 16.19 12.37
CA LEU A 154 -34.62 16.95 12.63
C LEU A 154 -35.69 16.06 13.28
N PRO A 155 -36.33 16.51 14.39
CA PRO A 155 -37.36 15.74 15.07
C PRO A 155 -38.57 15.55 14.15
N SER A 156 -39.10 14.32 14.09
CA SER A 156 -40.33 14.04 13.34
C SER A 156 -41.50 14.80 13.96
N GLN A 157 -42.30 15.48 13.14
CA GLN A 157 -43.51 16.18 13.60
C GLN A 157 -44.76 15.28 13.68
N VAL A 158 -44.64 13.99 13.37
CA VAL A 158 -45.70 12.99 13.52
C VAL A 158 -45.42 12.14 14.76
N GLU A 159 -46.43 11.89 15.59
CA GLU A 159 -46.28 11.08 16.80
C GLU A 159 -45.64 9.71 16.47
N PRO A 160 -44.69 9.23 17.29
CA PRO A 160 -44.02 7.97 17.04
C PRO A 160 -45.03 6.83 17.09
N THR A 161 -45.44 6.35 15.92
CA THR A 161 -46.01 5.00 15.80
C THR A 161 -45.00 4.02 16.38
N THR A 162 -45.47 2.92 16.95
CA THR A 162 -44.72 1.89 17.70
C THR A 162 -43.49 1.26 17.00
N ASN A 163 -43.16 1.72 15.79
CA ASN A 163 -42.01 1.32 15.00
C ASN A 163 -41.31 2.57 14.44
N THR A 164 -40.42 3.22 15.20
CA THR A 164 -39.58 4.32 14.72
C THR A 164 -38.62 3.78 13.65
N GLN A 165 -39.02 3.86 12.39
CA GLN A 165 -38.24 3.34 11.26
C GLN A 165 -36.89 4.05 11.13
N GLN A 166 -35.84 3.26 11.00
CA GLN A 166 -34.46 3.74 10.91
C GLN A 166 -34.20 4.46 9.57
N LYS A 167 -33.45 5.57 9.63
CA LYS A 167 -33.08 6.38 8.46
C LYS A 167 -31.94 5.74 7.67
N SER A 168 -31.78 6.08 6.40
CA SER A 168 -30.81 5.40 5.52
C SER A 168 -30.06 6.35 4.59
N ILE A 169 -28.74 6.21 4.53
CA ILE A 169 -27.87 6.84 3.54
C ILE A 169 -27.33 5.76 2.62
N ILE A 170 -27.39 6.00 1.32
CA ILE A 170 -26.93 5.07 0.29
C ILE A 170 -25.90 5.80 -0.56
N LEU A 171 -24.67 5.28 -0.58
CA LEU A 171 -23.54 5.87 -1.30
C LEU A 171 -23.31 5.10 -2.60
N THR A 172 -23.11 5.81 -3.72
CA THR A 172 -22.84 5.16 -5.02
C THR A 172 -21.37 5.27 -5.41
N ALA A 173 -20.63 4.19 -5.20
CA ALA A 173 -19.25 4.03 -5.67
C ALA A 173 -19.23 3.43 -7.09
N SER A 174 -18.49 2.33 -7.26
CA SER A 174 -18.32 1.53 -8.48
C SER A 174 -17.47 0.31 -8.11
N LEU A 175 -17.51 -0.76 -8.90
CA LEU A 175 -16.49 -1.81 -8.80
C LEU A 175 -15.07 -1.30 -9.09
N ALA A 176 -14.95 -0.14 -9.74
CA ALA A 176 -13.69 0.61 -9.82
C ALA A 176 -13.12 1.04 -8.45
N ALA A 177 -13.89 0.99 -7.35
CA ALA A 177 -13.39 1.22 -5.99
C ALA A 177 -12.66 -0.01 -5.37
N TYR A 178 -12.64 -1.12 -6.11
CA TYR A 178 -12.13 -2.42 -5.66
C TYR A 178 -11.12 -3.04 -6.64
N ALA A 179 -11.04 -2.52 -7.86
CA ALA A 179 -10.08 -2.91 -8.87
C ALA A 179 -9.25 -1.71 -9.29
N ASP A 180 -8.02 -1.98 -9.70
CA ASP A 180 -7.22 -0.99 -10.42
C ASP A 180 -8.01 -0.56 -11.66
N MET A 181 -7.90 0.70 -12.08
CA MET A 181 -8.44 1.15 -13.37
C MET A 181 -7.45 2.14 -13.98
N PRO A 182 -6.37 1.66 -14.64
CA PRO A 182 -5.33 2.51 -15.21
C PRO A 182 -5.88 3.43 -16.31
N ALA A 183 -7.08 3.14 -16.82
CA ALA A 183 -7.77 3.94 -17.82
C ALA A 183 -8.15 5.36 -17.36
N SER A 184 -8.29 5.62 -16.06
CA SER A 184 -8.61 6.95 -15.51
C SER A 184 -8.22 7.05 -14.03
N SER A 185 -7.15 7.79 -13.74
CA SER A 185 -6.66 7.95 -12.36
C SER A 185 -7.64 8.72 -11.46
N ASP A 186 -8.27 9.79 -11.98
CA ASP A 186 -9.20 10.64 -11.23
C ASP A 186 -10.49 9.88 -10.87
N TYR A 187 -11.09 9.18 -11.84
CA TYR A 187 -12.30 8.39 -11.59
C TYR A 187 -12.03 7.28 -10.58
N ASN A 188 -10.97 6.50 -10.76
CA ASN A 188 -10.62 5.40 -9.87
C ASN A 188 -10.38 5.91 -8.43
N ALA A 189 -9.53 6.93 -8.26
CA ALA A 189 -9.26 7.54 -6.96
C ALA A 189 -10.54 8.07 -6.28
N SER A 190 -11.42 8.73 -7.04
CA SER A 190 -12.67 9.26 -6.50
C SER A 190 -13.60 8.16 -5.97
N LYS A 191 -13.69 7.01 -6.67
CA LYS A 191 -14.53 5.88 -6.26
C LYS A 191 -13.96 5.11 -5.07
N PHE A 192 -12.62 4.97 -4.99
CA PHE A 192 -11.95 4.51 -3.77
C PHE A 192 -12.22 5.45 -2.57
N GLY A 193 -12.24 6.76 -2.81
CA GLY A 193 -12.61 7.77 -1.80
C GLY A 193 -14.00 7.52 -1.20
N VAL A 194 -15.01 7.28 -2.04
CA VAL A 194 -16.39 6.96 -1.56
C VAL A 194 -16.41 5.69 -0.72
N ARG A 195 -15.66 4.66 -1.11
CA ARG A 195 -15.52 3.42 -0.31
C ARG A 195 -14.85 3.70 1.04
N GLY A 196 -13.82 4.55 1.06
CA GLY A 196 -13.19 5.01 2.30
C GLY A 196 -14.17 5.73 3.23
N LEU A 197 -14.97 6.66 2.68
CA LEU A 197 -16.03 7.36 3.41
C LEU A 197 -17.05 6.40 4.01
N PHE A 198 -17.53 5.42 3.23
CA PHE A 198 -18.43 4.37 3.70
C PHE A 198 -17.87 3.65 4.93
N ARG A 199 -16.59 3.24 4.89
CA ARG A 199 -15.95 2.52 6.01
C ARG A 199 -15.84 3.38 7.27
N GLY A 200 -15.62 4.69 7.13
CA GLY A 200 -15.61 5.63 8.26
C GLY A 200 -17.00 5.83 8.90
N LEU A 201 -18.08 5.68 8.11
CA LEU A 201 -19.44 5.98 8.56
C LEU A 201 -20.25 4.77 9.02
N ARG A 202 -20.05 3.59 8.42
CA ARG A 202 -20.95 2.43 8.57
C ARG A 202 -21.19 1.93 10.00
N HIS A 203 -20.27 2.21 10.93
CA HIS A 203 -20.41 1.84 12.35
C HIS A 203 -20.75 3.03 13.25
N THR A 204 -20.50 4.27 12.80
CA THR A 204 -20.62 5.48 13.62
C THR A 204 -21.99 6.13 13.47
N THR A 205 -22.63 6.06 12.30
CA THR A 205 -23.95 6.66 12.05
C THR A 205 -25.09 5.99 12.82
N ALA A 206 -24.86 4.79 13.36
CA ALA A 206 -25.80 4.13 14.27
C ALA A 206 -26.11 4.99 15.51
N ALA A 207 -25.17 5.82 15.95
CA ALA A 207 -25.38 6.79 17.04
C ALA A 207 -26.45 7.85 16.71
N LEU A 208 -26.73 8.08 15.43
CA LEU A 208 -27.77 8.99 14.94
C LEU A 208 -29.03 8.25 14.47
N ASN A 209 -29.14 6.95 14.73
CA ASN A 209 -30.19 6.08 14.20
C ASN A 209 -30.26 6.10 12.65
N VAL A 210 -29.10 6.16 12.00
CA VAL A 210 -28.95 6.16 10.53
C VAL A 210 -28.11 4.96 10.09
N ARG A 211 -28.63 4.17 9.14
CA ARG A 211 -27.89 3.12 8.44
C ARG A 211 -27.16 3.71 7.24
N VAL A 212 -25.98 3.19 6.92
CA VAL A 212 -25.25 3.55 5.71
C VAL A 212 -24.94 2.27 4.92
N ASN A 213 -25.20 2.28 3.63
CA ASN A 213 -24.85 1.20 2.71
C ASN A 213 -24.12 1.76 1.47
N LEU A 214 -23.33 0.92 0.83
CA LEU A 214 -22.55 1.26 -0.37
C LEU A 214 -23.04 0.44 -1.56
N LEU A 215 -23.17 1.08 -2.71
CA LEU A 215 -23.39 0.44 -4.00
C LEU A 215 -22.11 0.50 -4.82
N ALA A 216 -21.73 -0.63 -5.40
CA ALA A 216 -20.60 -0.75 -6.32
C ALA A 216 -21.07 -1.37 -7.64
N PRO A 217 -21.64 -0.57 -8.56
CA PRO A 217 -22.06 -1.10 -9.85
C PRO A 217 -20.89 -1.50 -10.75
N TYR A 218 -21.09 -2.54 -11.56
CA TYR A 218 -20.31 -2.83 -12.77
C TYR A 218 -20.72 -1.87 -13.91
N TRP A 219 -20.47 -2.25 -15.17
CA TRP A 219 -20.96 -1.50 -16.32
C TRP A 219 -22.49 -1.50 -16.37
N ILE A 220 -23.10 -0.32 -16.19
CA ILE A 220 -24.53 -0.09 -16.36
C ILE A 220 -24.74 0.82 -17.57
N ASN A 221 -25.66 0.47 -18.45
CA ASN A 221 -25.95 1.26 -19.65
C ASN A 221 -26.65 2.58 -19.27
N THR A 222 -25.85 3.59 -18.98
CA THR A 222 -26.26 4.93 -18.55
C THR A 222 -25.65 5.99 -19.47
N PRO A 223 -26.17 7.23 -19.48
CA PRO A 223 -25.56 8.32 -20.26
C PRO A 223 -24.06 8.53 -19.95
N LEU A 224 -23.64 8.32 -18.68
CA LEU A 224 -22.24 8.38 -18.28
C LEU A 224 -21.40 7.35 -19.04
N VAL A 225 -21.82 6.08 -19.09
CA VAL A 225 -21.07 5.03 -19.80
C VAL A 225 -21.20 5.18 -21.32
N GLN A 226 -22.35 5.60 -21.84
CA GLN A 226 -22.54 5.86 -23.27
C GLN A 226 -21.56 6.90 -23.80
N SER A 227 -21.27 7.95 -23.01
CA SER A 227 -20.25 8.95 -23.37
C SER A 227 -18.81 8.39 -23.43
N ALA A 228 -18.56 7.27 -22.73
CA ALA A 228 -17.28 6.59 -22.69
C ALA A 228 -17.15 5.44 -23.72
N LEU A 229 -18.26 4.96 -24.29
CA LEU A 229 -18.26 3.83 -25.23
C LEU A 229 -17.26 4.01 -26.38
N PRO A 230 -17.17 5.15 -27.10
CA PRO A 230 -16.20 5.29 -28.19
C PRO A 230 -14.75 5.07 -27.75
N ALA A 231 -14.41 5.48 -26.51
CA ALA A 231 -13.07 5.28 -25.96
C ALA A 231 -12.82 3.84 -25.49
N LEU A 232 -13.87 3.12 -25.06
CA LEU A 232 -13.81 1.71 -24.71
C LEU A 232 -13.68 0.84 -25.97
N GLU A 233 -14.42 1.18 -27.03
CA GLU A 233 -14.36 0.48 -28.32
C GLU A 233 -12.97 0.63 -28.97
N ALA A 234 -12.38 1.82 -28.89
CA ALA A 234 -10.99 2.05 -29.32
C ALA A 234 -9.96 1.21 -28.54
N ARG A 235 -10.33 0.72 -27.36
CA ARG A 235 -9.53 -0.19 -26.52
C ARG A 235 -9.92 -1.66 -26.69
N GLY A 236 -10.76 -1.98 -27.67
CA GLY A 236 -11.19 -3.34 -27.99
C GLY A 236 -12.32 -3.87 -27.09
N LEU A 237 -12.97 -3.01 -26.30
CA LEU A 237 -14.12 -3.38 -25.46
C LEU A 237 -15.41 -2.91 -26.13
N LYS A 238 -16.21 -3.83 -26.66
CA LYS A 238 -17.50 -3.54 -27.29
C LYS A 238 -18.64 -4.18 -26.50
N PRO A 239 -19.85 -3.59 -26.47
CA PRO A 239 -21.02 -4.26 -25.91
C PRO A 239 -21.19 -5.68 -26.49
N GLY A 240 -21.20 -6.70 -25.63
CA GLY A 240 -21.30 -8.10 -26.03
C GLY A 240 -19.99 -8.76 -26.52
N GLN A 241 -18.88 -8.01 -26.61
CA GLN A 241 -17.54 -8.51 -26.89
C GLN A 241 -16.54 -7.81 -25.95
N GLY A 242 -16.29 -8.40 -24.78
CA GLY A 242 -15.38 -7.83 -23.78
C GLY A 242 -16.01 -6.83 -22.80
N LEU A 243 -17.29 -6.47 -23.00
CA LEU A 243 -18.07 -5.62 -22.11
C LEU A 243 -19.48 -6.19 -21.89
N SER A 244 -19.75 -6.70 -20.68
CA SER A 244 -21.07 -7.17 -20.26
C SER A 244 -21.83 -6.12 -19.43
N TRP A 245 -23.15 -6.03 -19.64
CA TRP A 245 -24.02 -5.08 -18.91
C TRP A 245 -24.63 -5.71 -17.67
N ALA A 246 -24.52 -5.02 -16.54
CA ALA A 246 -25.35 -5.28 -15.37
C ALA A 246 -26.68 -4.53 -15.48
N SER A 247 -27.75 -5.11 -14.93
CA SER A 247 -29.09 -4.52 -15.02
C SER A 247 -29.20 -3.28 -14.14
N ILE A 248 -29.84 -2.23 -14.66
CA ILE A 248 -30.22 -1.08 -13.85
C ILE A 248 -31.23 -1.46 -12.76
N ASP A 249 -32.08 -2.46 -13.04
CA ASP A 249 -33.09 -2.95 -12.09
C ASP A 249 -32.43 -3.61 -10.88
N ASP A 250 -31.33 -4.34 -11.06
CA ASP A 250 -30.57 -4.93 -9.94
C ASP A 250 -29.95 -3.84 -9.04
N VAL A 251 -29.51 -2.72 -9.63
CA VAL A 251 -29.02 -1.56 -8.87
C VAL A 251 -30.16 -0.95 -8.06
N VAL A 252 -31.32 -0.75 -8.69
CA VAL A 252 -32.52 -0.20 -8.04
C VAL A 252 -33.01 -1.12 -6.92
N ASP A 253 -33.02 -2.43 -7.12
CA ASP A 253 -33.40 -3.39 -6.08
C ASP A 253 -32.46 -3.33 -4.87
N ALA A 254 -31.14 -3.22 -5.10
CA ALA A 254 -30.17 -3.01 -4.02
C ALA A 254 -30.38 -1.67 -3.29
N ILE A 255 -30.75 -0.60 -4.02
CA ILE A 255 -31.12 0.72 -3.46
C ILE A 255 -32.35 0.59 -2.57
N ILE A 256 -33.44 0.02 -3.09
CA ILE A 256 -34.70 -0.12 -2.36
C ILE A 256 -34.50 -0.98 -1.12
N ARG A 257 -33.82 -2.12 -1.24
CA ARG A 257 -33.49 -2.96 -0.10
C ARG A 257 -32.69 -2.21 0.97
N SER A 258 -31.71 -1.40 0.57
CA SER A 258 -30.93 -0.58 1.50
C SER A 258 -31.76 0.52 2.16
N ALA A 259 -32.81 1.01 1.50
CA ALA A 259 -33.71 2.02 2.05
C ALA A 259 -34.76 1.43 3.01
N THR A 260 -35.31 0.24 2.69
CA THR A 260 -36.49 -0.32 3.37
C THR A 260 -36.18 -1.38 4.42
N ASP A 261 -35.16 -2.22 4.22
CA ASP A 261 -34.85 -3.34 5.12
C ASP A 261 -34.04 -2.86 6.34
N PRO A 262 -34.59 -2.88 7.57
CA PRO A 262 -33.88 -2.44 8.77
C PRO A 262 -32.67 -3.32 9.13
N SER A 263 -32.63 -4.57 8.65
CA SER A 263 -31.51 -5.49 8.89
C SER A 263 -30.27 -5.18 8.04
N VAL A 264 -30.44 -4.33 7.02
CA VAL A 264 -29.39 -4.00 6.04
C VAL A 264 -28.68 -2.71 6.47
N GLY A 265 -27.65 -2.83 7.31
CA GLY A 265 -26.77 -1.72 7.68
C GLY A 265 -25.31 -2.10 7.51
N GLY A 266 -24.52 -1.20 6.93
CA GLY A 266 -23.09 -1.41 6.71
C GLY A 266 -22.75 -2.42 5.63
N LYS A 267 -23.67 -2.64 4.66
CA LYS A 267 -23.46 -3.55 3.53
C LYS A 267 -22.87 -2.84 2.32
N ALA A 268 -22.06 -3.57 1.55
CA ALA A 268 -21.49 -3.08 0.30
C ALA A 268 -21.92 -4.01 -0.85
N TRP A 269 -22.88 -3.55 -1.63
CA TRP A 269 -23.50 -4.32 -2.70
C TRP A 269 -22.68 -4.21 -3.98
N ALA A 270 -22.16 -5.33 -4.49
CA ALA A 270 -21.66 -5.40 -5.85
C ALA A 270 -22.79 -5.76 -6.80
N ILE A 271 -22.88 -5.06 -7.93
CA ILE A 271 -23.90 -5.31 -8.96
C ILE A 271 -23.21 -5.79 -10.23
N TRP A 272 -23.47 -7.04 -10.58
CA TRP A 272 -22.87 -7.78 -11.69
C TRP A 272 -23.92 -8.08 -12.78
N PRO A 273 -23.49 -8.51 -13.97
CA PRO A 273 -24.41 -9.05 -14.98
C PRO A 273 -25.28 -10.22 -14.49
N GLU A 274 -24.82 -10.97 -13.49
CA GLU A 274 -25.58 -12.09 -12.90
C GLU A 274 -26.55 -11.67 -11.78
N GLY A 275 -26.61 -10.39 -11.42
CA GLY A 275 -27.37 -9.85 -10.30
C GLY A 275 -26.49 -9.17 -9.25
N TYR A 276 -27.06 -8.87 -8.08
CA TYR A 276 -26.35 -8.21 -6.98
C TYR A 276 -26.10 -9.11 -5.76
N SER A 277 -24.98 -8.88 -5.07
CA SER A 277 -24.61 -9.59 -3.84
C SER A 277 -23.83 -8.70 -2.88
N ASP A 278 -23.87 -9.02 -1.59
CA ASP A 278 -23.05 -8.36 -0.57
C ASP A 278 -21.60 -8.82 -0.70
N MET A 279 -20.66 -7.87 -0.81
CA MET A 279 -19.24 -8.16 -0.96
C MET A 279 -18.59 -8.71 0.31
N GLY A 280 -19.26 -8.64 1.46
CA GLY A 280 -18.72 -9.12 2.73
C GLY A 280 -17.57 -8.25 3.23
N GLU A 281 -17.69 -6.93 3.09
CA GLU A 281 -16.70 -5.98 3.61
C GLU A 281 -16.75 -5.87 5.15
N ASP A 282 -16.31 -6.88 5.88
CA ASP A 282 -16.07 -6.82 7.33
C ASP A 282 -14.62 -7.17 7.67
N GLU A 283 -14.22 -7.02 8.95
CA GLU A 283 -12.86 -7.34 9.39
C GLU A 283 -12.52 -8.83 9.21
N ALA A 284 -13.53 -9.70 9.13
CA ALA A 284 -13.37 -11.16 9.03
C ALA A 284 -13.32 -11.67 7.57
N GLY A 285 -13.85 -10.91 6.61
CA GLY A 285 -14.12 -11.32 5.21
C GLY A 285 -13.13 -10.78 4.16
N GLY A 286 -12.05 -10.11 4.58
CA GLY A 286 -10.89 -9.81 3.73
C GLY A 286 -11.18 -8.94 2.50
N TRP A 287 -11.37 -7.62 2.68
CA TRP A 287 -11.34 -6.57 1.62
C TRP A 287 -12.08 -6.91 0.28
N ALA A 288 -13.09 -7.78 0.33
CA ALA A 288 -13.81 -8.36 -0.82
C ALA A 288 -12.99 -9.29 -1.76
N GLY A 289 -11.76 -9.69 -1.38
CA GLY A 289 -10.81 -10.37 -2.27
C GLY A 289 -11.30 -11.70 -2.87
N ASP A 290 -11.86 -12.59 -2.06
CA ASP A 290 -12.34 -13.90 -2.53
C ASP A 290 -13.69 -13.80 -3.26
N HIS A 291 -14.56 -12.89 -2.82
CA HIS A 291 -15.81 -12.59 -3.51
C HIS A 291 -15.55 -12.07 -4.92
N LEU A 292 -14.66 -11.08 -5.06
CA LEU A 292 -14.36 -10.47 -6.35
C LEU A 292 -13.63 -11.45 -7.28
N ARG A 293 -12.67 -12.26 -6.77
CA ARG A 293 -11.94 -13.26 -7.57
C ARG A 293 -12.89 -14.19 -8.32
N LYS A 294 -13.90 -14.72 -7.62
CA LYS A 294 -14.90 -15.63 -8.19
C LYS A 294 -15.67 -14.97 -9.33
N HIS A 295 -16.14 -13.74 -9.15
CA HIS A 295 -16.88 -13.02 -10.19
C HIS A 295 -16.00 -12.62 -11.38
N TRP A 296 -14.75 -12.22 -11.16
CA TRP A 296 -13.81 -11.93 -12.26
C TRP A 296 -13.41 -13.19 -13.05
N GLU A 297 -13.39 -14.37 -12.44
CA GLU A 297 -13.21 -15.64 -13.16
C GLU A 297 -14.40 -15.93 -14.07
N ILE A 298 -15.64 -15.72 -13.59
CA ILE A 298 -16.85 -15.87 -14.39
C ILE A 298 -16.82 -14.91 -15.60
N GLN A 299 -16.47 -13.64 -15.39
CA GLN A 299 -16.40 -12.67 -16.49
C GLN A 299 -15.30 -13.02 -17.50
N ARG A 300 -14.12 -13.45 -17.04
CA ARG A 300 -13.04 -13.91 -17.93
C ARG A 300 -13.46 -15.10 -18.79
N GLN A 301 -14.19 -16.06 -18.22
CA GLN A 301 -14.72 -17.21 -18.97
C GLN A 301 -15.73 -16.79 -20.05
N LYS A 302 -16.47 -15.70 -19.82
CA LYS A 302 -17.42 -15.11 -20.78
C LYS A 302 -16.77 -14.23 -21.85
N GLY A 303 -15.45 -14.10 -21.85
CA GLY A 303 -14.72 -13.26 -22.79
C GLY A 303 -14.66 -11.78 -22.41
N ASP A 304 -15.10 -11.40 -21.20
CA ASP A 304 -14.87 -10.08 -20.62
C ASP A 304 -13.39 -9.96 -20.20
N ASN A 305 -12.54 -9.71 -21.19
CA ASN A 305 -11.12 -9.43 -21.00
C ASN A 305 -10.93 -7.96 -20.62
N MET A 306 -11.32 -7.57 -19.40
CA MET A 306 -10.81 -6.31 -18.85
C MET A 306 -9.27 -6.37 -18.78
N PRO A 307 -8.56 -5.28 -19.13
CA PRO A 307 -7.10 -5.28 -19.23
C PRO A 307 -6.46 -5.23 -17.85
N PHE A 308 -6.52 -6.32 -17.09
CA PHE A 308 -5.89 -6.47 -15.79
C PHE A 308 -5.03 -7.72 -15.76
N LYS A 309 -3.95 -7.71 -16.53
CA LYS A 309 -2.78 -8.54 -16.23
C LYS A 309 -1.84 -7.71 -15.34
N PRO A 310 -1.50 -8.17 -14.12
CA PRO A 310 -0.36 -7.63 -13.40
C PRO A 310 0.88 -7.85 -14.27
N GLY A 311 1.48 -6.77 -14.79
CA GLY A 311 2.78 -6.83 -15.46
C GLY A 311 2.83 -6.84 -17.00
N ALA A 312 1.74 -6.59 -17.73
CA ALA A 312 1.84 -6.42 -19.19
C ALA A 312 2.21 -4.98 -19.56
N ARG A 313 3.51 -4.70 -19.74
CA ARG A 313 3.97 -3.52 -20.51
C ARG A 313 3.57 -3.72 -21.97
N LEU A 314 2.81 -2.77 -22.54
CA LEU A 314 2.75 -2.63 -24.00
C LEU A 314 4.10 -2.06 -24.49
N PRO A 315 4.69 -2.59 -25.57
CA PRO A 315 5.93 -2.07 -26.14
C PRO A 315 5.71 -0.68 -26.74
N ALA A 316 6.64 0.25 -26.47
CA ALA A 316 6.57 1.67 -26.80
C ALA A 316 6.81 2.00 -28.29
N SER A 317 6.53 1.10 -29.25
CA SER A 317 6.98 1.26 -30.64
C SER A 317 5.90 1.38 -31.71
N GLU A 318 4.61 1.54 -31.37
CA GLU A 318 3.54 1.65 -32.40
C GLU A 318 2.63 2.89 -32.28
N ALA A 319 3.00 3.91 -31.50
CA ALA A 319 2.20 5.15 -31.38
C ALA A 319 2.62 6.28 -32.34
N LEU A 320 3.40 5.99 -33.38
CA LEU A 320 3.87 6.97 -34.36
C LEU A 320 3.78 6.42 -35.78
N SER A 321 2.59 6.40 -36.38
CA SER A 321 2.40 6.76 -37.80
C SER A 321 0.92 6.72 -38.22
N VAL A 322 0.57 7.66 -39.12
CA VAL A 322 -0.61 7.69 -40.00
C VAL A 322 -1.92 8.17 -39.34
N GLY A 323 -2.49 9.36 -39.60
CA GLY A 323 -2.45 10.20 -40.80
C GLY A 323 -3.63 9.92 -41.73
N GLU A 324 -4.68 10.73 -41.64
CA GLU A 324 -5.77 10.96 -42.62
C GLU A 324 -6.38 9.77 -43.40
N LYS A 325 -7.69 9.53 -43.19
CA LYS A 325 -8.73 9.39 -44.24
C LYS A 325 -10.11 9.03 -43.66
N ASN A 326 -11.13 9.83 -44.00
CA ASN A 326 -12.54 9.42 -44.04
C ASN A 326 -12.74 8.36 -45.15
N PRO A 327 -13.69 7.42 -45.01
CA PRO A 327 -14.95 7.57 -45.75
C PRO A 327 -16.21 7.00 -45.07
N VAL A 328 -17.31 7.16 -45.80
CA VAL A 328 -18.74 7.12 -45.47
C VAL A 328 -19.39 5.76 -45.87
N LEU A 329 -20.52 5.41 -45.21
CA LEU A 329 -21.61 4.45 -45.55
C LEU A 329 -21.32 2.94 -45.69
N ALA A 330 -22.06 2.11 -44.93
CA ALA A 330 -23.07 1.14 -45.43
C ALA A 330 -23.46 0.10 -44.36
N ALA A 331 -24.74 -0.28 -44.35
CA ALA A 331 -25.37 -1.24 -43.45
C ALA A 331 -25.64 -2.60 -44.14
N HIS A 332 -25.93 -3.60 -43.29
CA HIS A 332 -26.61 -4.89 -43.52
C HIS A 332 -25.79 -6.18 -43.65
N MET A 333 -26.11 -7.11 -42.72
CA MET A 333 -25.92 -8.56 -42.76
C MET A 333 -27.28 -9.23 -43.04
N PRO A 334 -27.33 -10.38 -43.72
CA PRO A 334 -28.46 -11.31 -43.68
C PRO A 334 -28.22 -12.51 -42.72
N VAL A 335 -29.30 -13.21 -42.38
CA VAL A 335 -29.42 -14.27 -41.36
C VAL A 335 -29.94 -15.58 -41.99
N ASN A 336 -29.27 -16.69 -41.65
CA ASN A 336 -29.64 -18.12 -41.48
C ASN A 336 -30.70 -18.86 -42.35
N GLY A 337 -30.41 -20.15 -42.66
CA GLY A 337 -31.36 -21.25 -42.92
C GLY A 337 -30.61 -22.59 -43.13
N VAL A 338 -30.74 -23.61 -42.26
CA VAL A 338 -31.62 -24.82 -42.30
C VAL A 338 -31.39 -25.75 -43.51
N GLN A 339 -30.99 -27.00 -43.25
CA GLN A 339 -30.70 -28.06 -44.23
C GLN A 339 -31.98 -28.81 -44.66
N HIS A 340 -32.22 -28.93 -45.96
CA HIS A 340 -33.17 -29.87 -46.60
C HIS A 340 -32.37 -31.03 -47.24
N GLU A 341 -32.93 -32.25 -47.22
CA GLU A 341 -32.46 -33.34 -48.07
C GLU A 341 -32.70 -32.94 -49.53
N GLU A 342 -31.62 -32.72 -50.29
CA GLU A 342 -31.64 -32.18 -51.65
C GLU A 342 -32.27 -33.17 -52.64
N ASP A 343 -33.31 -32.71 -53.36
CA ASP A 343 -33.74 -33.32 -54.60
C ASP A 343 -32.60 -33.14 -55.61
N LEU A 344 -32.12 -34.23 -56.21
CA LEU A 344 -30.86 -34.20 -56.97
C LEU A 344 -30.93 -33.26 -58.18
N LEU A 345 -32.13 -33.00 -58.71
CA LEU A 345 -32.41 -32.06 -59.79
C LEU A 345 -32.22 -30.58 -59.38
N ASP A 346 -32.35 -30.27 -58.09
CA ASP A 346 -32.20 -28.91 -57.53
C ASP A 346 -30.81 -28.67 -56.92
N SER A 347 -29.86 -29.60 -57.11
CA SER A 347 -28.50 -29.44 -56.59
C SER A 347 -27.64 -28.51 -57.45
N ASP A 348 -26.87 -27.63 -56.81
CA ASP A 348 -26.00 -26.63 -57.47
C ASP A 348 -24.90 -27.25 -58.37
N ASN A 349 -24.60 -28.54 -58.22
CA ASN A 349 -23.59 -29.28 -59.00
C ASN A 349 -24.20 -30.47 -59.77
N TYR A 350 -25.46 -30.37 -60.20
CA TYR A 350 -26.15 -31.42 -60.92
C TYR A 350 -25.44 -31.82 -62.24
N ASP A 351 -24.99 -33.07 -62.35
CA ASP A 351 -24.52 -33.66 -63.61
C ASP A 351 -25.59 -34.60 -64.18
N PRO A 352 -26.24 -34.23 -65.31
CA PRO A 352 -27.28 -35.05 -65.90
C PRO A 352 -26.78 -36.41 -66.39
N ILE A 353 -25.49 -36.54 -66.75
CA ILE A 353 -24.94 -37.81 -67.22
C ILE A 353 -24.77 -38.78 -66.06
N GLU A 354 -24.21 -38.34 -64.92
CA GLU A 354 -24.11 -39.20 -63.73
C GLU A 354 -25.50 -39.61 -63.23
N HIS A 355 -26.48 -38.69 -63.25
CA HIS A 355 -27.83 -39.01 -62.81
C HIS A 355 -28.52 -40.00 -63.77
N LEU A 356 -28.34 -39.83 -65.09
CA LEU A 356 -28.83 -40.79 -66.09
C LEU A 356 -28.13 -42.14 -65.98
N ASP A 357 -26.82 -42.19 -65.71
CA ASP A 357 -26.07 -43.44 -65.51
C ASP A 357 -26.51 -44.18 -64.23
N GLN A 358 -26.94 -43.45 -63.19
CA GLN A 358 -27.56 -44.05 -62.00
C GLN A 358 -28.94 -44.64 -62.32
N ILE A 359 -29.79 -43.90 -63.03
CA ILE A 359 -31.13 -44.34 -63.45
C ILE A 359 -31.03 -45.53 -64.41
N PHE A 360 -30.05 -45.53 -65.31
CA PHE A 360 -29.82 -46.57 -66.33
C PHE A 360 -28.62 -47.48 -66.03
N SER A 361 -28.41 -47.81 -64.75
CA SER A 361 -27.23 -48.55 -64.27
C SER A 361 -27.12 -50.03 -64.70
N HIS A 362 -28.13 -50.59 -65.39
CA HIS A 362 -28.11 -51.99 -65.86
C HIS A 362 -28.83 -52.12 -67.23
N PRO A 363 -28.40 -52.98 -68.17
CA PRO A 363 -28.98 -53.02 -69.53
C PRO A 363 -30.49 -53.28 -69.62
N SER A 364 -31.08 -53.86 -68.57
CA SER A 364 -32.53 -54.10 -68.46
C SER A 364 -33.35 -52.83 -68.20
N THR A 365 -32.76 -51.74 -67.72
CA THR A 365 -33.47 -50.48 -67.43
C THR A 365 -33.58 -49.56 -68.66
N LEU A 366 -32.95 -49.91 -69.78
CA LEU A 366 -33.10 -49.18 -71.05
C LEU A 366 -34.53 -49.26 -71.64
N SER A 367 -35.38 -50.18 -71.17
CA SER A 367 -36.78 -50.23 -71.60
C SER A 367 -37.63 -49.09 -71.03
N SER A 368 -37.19 -48.43 -69.95
CA SER A 368 -37.93 -47.36 -69.26
C SER A 368 -37.63 -45.95 -69.77
N VAL A 369 -36.72 -45.79 -70.76
CA VAL A 369 -36.27 -44.49 -71.27
C VAL A 369 -37.42 -43.60 -71.76
N SER A 370 -38.38 -44.16 -72.50
CA SER A 370 -39.51 -43.40 -73.03
C SER A 370 -40.39 -42.82 -71.92
N GLN A 371 -40.57 -43.56 -70.82
CA GLN A 371 -41.38 -43.10 -69.70
C GLN A 371 -40.66 -41.99 -68.91
N THR A 372 -39.34 -42.09 -68.74
CA THR A 372 -38.55 -41.03 -68.10
C THR A 372 -38.58 -39.74 -68.91
N PHE A 373 -38.53 -39.83 -70.24
CA PHE A 373 -38.63 -38.66 -71.12
C PHE A 373 -39.98 -37.95 -70.99
N GLU A 374 -41.10 -38.68 -70.99
CA GLU A 374 -42.44 -38.10 -70.83
C GLU A 374 -42.60 -37.38 -69.48
N ILE A 375 -42.03 -37.93 -68.40
CA ILE A 375 -42.07 -37.29 -67.07
C ILE A 375 -41.26 -35.99 -67.06
N LEU A 376 -40.06 -35.99 -67.65
CA LEU A 376 -39.23 -34.78 -67.72
C LEU A 376 -39.86 -33.69 -68.57
N GLN A 377 -40.57 -34.07 -69.65
CA GLN A 377 -41.26 -33.12 -70.49
C GLN A 377 -42.47 -32.50 -69.77
N ALA A 378 -43.25 -33.30 -69.03
CA ALA A 378 -44.33 -32.77 -68.20
C ALA A 378 -43.82 -31.84 -67.09
N TYR A 379 -42.68 -32.16 -66.47
CA TYR A 379 -42.07 -31.31 -65.47
C TYR A 379 -41.55 -29.98 -66.05
N GLN A 380 -41.02 -30.00 -67.28
CA GLN A 380 -40.65 -28.78 -67.99
C GLN A 380 -41.87 -27.89 -68.26
N ASP A 381 -42.96 -28.47 -68.76
CA ASP A 381 -44.17 -27.70 -69.06
C ASP A 381 -44.79 -27.08 -67.79
N ASP A 382 -44.83 -27.83 -66.67
CA ASP A 382 -45.32 -27.31 -65.38
C ASP A 382 -44.45 -26.16 -64.86
N LEU A 383 -43.12 -26.23 -65.04
CA LEU A 383 -42.20 -25.16 -64.65
C LEU A 383 -42.36 -23.91 -65.50
N ASP A 384 -42.53 -24.06 -66.82
CA ASP A 384 -42.74 -22.92 -67.71
C ASP A 384 -44.05 -22.18 -67.35
N ASP A 385 -45.12 -22.91 -67.03
CA ASP A 385 -46.38 -22.34 -66.55
C ASP A 385 -46.23 -21.61 -65.20
N GLU A 386 -45.44 -22.17 -64.26
CA GLU A 386 -45.17 -21.54 -62.96
C GLU A 386 -44.35 -20.24 -63.12
N ILE A 387 -43.35 -20.24 -64.01
CA ILE A 387 -42.54 -19.05 -64.29
C ILE A 387 -43.40 -17.94 -64.90
N GLU A 388 -44.26 -18.26 -65.88
CA GLU A 388 -45.12 -17.26 -66.51
C GLU A 388 -46.09 -16.63 -65.49
N ALA A 389 -46.67 -17.45 -64.59
CA ALA A 389 -47.53 -16.95 -63.51
C ALA A 389 -46.79 -16.01 -62.53
N LEU A 390 -45.54 -16.34 -62.18
CA LEU A 390 -44.72 -15.52 -61.29
C LEU A 390 -44.26 -14.21 -61.95
N GLU A 391 -43.95 -14.23 -63.25
CA GLU A 391 -43.62 -13.01 -63.99
C GLU A 391 -44.80 -12.04 -64.04
N ASP A 392 -46.02 -12.54 -64.27
CA ASP A 392 -47.25 -11.74 -64.27
C ASP A 392 -47.54 -11.13 -62.89
N GLU A 393 -47.39 -11.91 -61.82
CA GLU A 393 -47.57 -11.42 -60.44
C GLU A 393 -46.53 -10.33 -60.10
N GLN A 394 -45.29 -10.51 -60.56
CA GLN A 394 -44.19 -9.57 -60.35
C GLN A 394 -44.40 -8.25 -61.11
N ILE A 395 -44.94 -8.29 -62.34
CA ILE A 395 -45.26 -7.09 -63.12
C ILE A 395 -46.35 -6.28 -62.41
N GLN A 396 -47.40 -6.96 -61.91
CA GLN A 396 -48.50 -6.29 -61.23
C GLN A 396 -48.09 -5.70 -59.87
N SER A 397 -47.31 -6.45 -59.09
CA SER A 397 -46.74 -5.98 -57.81
C SER A 397 -45.84 -4.75 -58.00
N ASN A 398 -45.01 -4.73 -59.04
CA ASN A 398 -44.13 -3.59 -59.34
C ASN A 398 -44.91 -2.34 -59.75
N ALA A 399 -45.98 -2.48 -60.54
CA ALA A 399 -46.84 -1.36 -60.92
C ALA A 399 -47.55 -0.75 -59.70
N GLU A 400 -48.06 -1.58 -58.79
CA GLU A 400 -48.68 -1.12 -57.54
C GLU A 400 -47.66 -0.48 -56.59
N CYS A 401 -46.44 -1.02 -56.51
CA CYS A 401 -45.36 -0.48 -55.70
C CYS A 401 -44.96 0.92 -56.18
N LEU A 402 -44.84 1.12 -57.50
CA LEU A 402 -44.56 2.44 -58.09
C LEU A 402 -45.66 3.46 -57.78
N GLN A 403 -46.94 3.09 -57.89
CA GLN A 403 -48.05 3.97 -57.52
C GLN A 403 -48.05 4.33 -56.04
N ARG A 404 -47.83 3.38 -55.14
CA ARG A 404 -47.76 3.66 -53.69
C ARG A 404 -46.56 4.53 -53.34
N MET A 405 -45.44 4.36 -54.04
CA MET A 405 -44.24 5.16 -53.81
C MET A 405 -44.44 6.60 -54.29
N GLU A 406 -45.11 6.82 -55.44
CA GLU A 406 -45.46 8.16 -55.90
C GLU A 406 -46.49 8.85 -54.98
N ALA A 407 -47.52 8.13 -54.54
CA ALA A 407 -48.51 8.64 -53.58
C ALA A 407 -47.86 9.02 -52.25
N SER A 408 -46.99 8.15 -51.71
CA SER A 408 -46.26 8.43 -50.46
C SER A 408 -45.32 9.62 -50.60
N LYS A 409 -44.69 9.80 -51.77
CA LYS A 409 -43.83 10.97 -52.06
C LYS A 409 -44.63 12.26 -52.11
N ALA A 410 -45.86 12.23 -52.65
CA ALA A 410 -46.76 13.37 -52.65
C ALA A 410 -47.23 13.73 -51.23
N GLU A 411 -47.61 12.73 -50.42
CA GLU A 411 -48.00 12.94 -49.02
C GLU A 411 -46.84 13.47 -48.17
N LEU A 412 -45.62 12.97 -48.37
CA LEU A 412 -44.42 13.48 -47.71
C LEU A 412 -44.14 14.94 -48.09
N ALA A 413 -44.30 15.30 -49.36
CA ALA A 413 -44.15 16.68 -49.80
C ALA A 413 -45.18 17.60 -49.14
N GLU A 414 -46.45 17.17 -49.05
CA GLU A 414 -47.49 17.92 -48.34
C GLU A 414 -47.19 18.04 -46.83
N LEU A 415 -46.72 16.95 -46.21
CA LEU A 415 -46.34 16.94 -44.80
C LEU A 415 -45.18 17.91 -44.52
N PHE A 416 -44.14 17.91 -45.36
CA PHE A 416 -43.04 18.87 -45.24
C PHE A 416 -43.55 20.30 -45.39
N GLN A 417 -44.47 20.56 -46.31
CA GLN A 417 -45.07 21.88 -46.48
C GLN A 417 -45.89 22.30 -45.25
N ARG A 418 -46.62 21.37 -44.62
CA ARG A 418 -47.35 21.61 -43.36
C ARG A 418 -46.40 21.83 -42.19
N ILE A 419 -45.31 21.06 -42.09
CA ILE A 419 -44.29 21.23 -41.05
C ILE A 419 -43.64 22.60 -41.20
N GLU A 420 -43.27 23.00 -42.42
CA GLU A 420 -42.64 24.30 -42.66
C GLU A 420 -43.63 25.45 -42.37
N SER A 421 -44.91 25.30 -42.73
CA SER A 421 -45.97 26.24 -42.36
C SER A 421 -46.19 26.33 -40.85
N VAL A 422 -46.18 25.20 -40.13
CA VAL A 422 -46.29 25.17 -38.66
C VAL A 422 -45.07 25.84 -38.03
N ARG A 423 -43.87 25.55 -38.54
CA ARG A 423 -42.61 26.13 -38.09
C ARG A 423 -42.60 27.64 -38.31
N GLU A 424 -43.04 28.11 -39.48
CA GLU A 424 -43.12 29.53 -39.79
C GLU A 424 -44.15 30.25 -38.89
N ARG A 425 -45.32 29.64 -38.65
CA ARG A 425 -46.31 30.17 -37.70
C ARG A 425 -45.79 30.16 -36.26
N ALA A 426 -45.06 29.13 -35.85
CA ALA A 426 -44.47 29.04 -34.52
C ALA A 426 -43.40 30.12 -34.34
N LEU A 427 -42.49 30.31 -35.31
CA LEU A 427 -41.49 31.38 -35.30
C LEU A 427 -42.13 32.77 -35.30
N ARG A 428 -43.24 32.95 -36.02
CA ARG A 428 -43.99 34.22 -36.03
C ARG A 428 -44.69 34.47 -34.71
N THR A 429 -45.24 33.42 -34.09
CA THR A 429 -45.87 33.49 -32.77
C THR A 429 -44.83 33.75 -31.68
N GLU A 430 -43.67 33.09 -31.75
CA GLU A 430 -42.53 33.33 -30.87
C GLU A 430 -42.04 34.77 -30.99
N ARG A 431 -41.85 35.29 -32.22
CA ARG A 431 -41.50 36.70 -32.43
C ARG A 431 -42.56 37.64 -31.86
N ASN A 432 -43.84 37.40 -32.13
CA ASN A 432 -44.92 38.24 -31.61
C ASN A 432 -45.01 38.20 -30.07
N ILE A 433 -44.83 37.03 -29.44
CA ILE A 433 -44.79 36.90 -27.98
C ILE A 433 -43.54 37.59 -27.43
N THR A 434 -42.39 37.43 -28.08
CA THR A 434 -41.13 38.07 -27.66
C THR A 434 -41.23 39.59 -27.75
N GLU A 435 -41.88 40.10 -28.79
CA GLU A 435 -42.14 41.54 -28.99
C GLU A 435 -43.19 42.05 -27.99
N MET A 436 -44.29 41.32 -27.78
CA MET A 436 -45.31 41.64 -26.77
C MET A 436 -44.78 41.60 -25.33
N THR A 437 -43.82 40.73 -25.02
CA THR A 437 -43.25 40.56 -23.68
C THR A 437 -41.94 41.31 -23.46
N ALA A 438 -41.39 41.96 -24.49
CA ALA A 438 -40.19 42.80 -24.40
C ALA A 438 -40.37 43.92 -23.36
N ASP A 439 -41.53 44.58 -23.38
CA ASP A 439 -41.89 45.64 -22.44
C ASP A 439 -42.06 45.11 -21.01
N ILE A 440 -42.56 43.87 -20.84
CA ILE A 440 -42.69 43.22 -19.52
C ILE A 440 -41.31 42.93 -18.93
N LYS A 441 -40.35 42.47 -19.75
CA LYS A 441 -38.97 42.25 -19.31
C LYS A 441 -38.29 43.57 -18.93
N GLN A 442 -38.56 44.65 -19.67
CA GLN A 442 -38.06 45.98 -19.33
C GLN A 442 -38.69 46.50 -18.02
N LEU A 443 -39.98 46.27 -17.81
CA LEU A 443 -40.69 46.61 -16.57
C LEU A 443 -40.19 45.80 -15.37
N ASP A 444 -39.96 44.49 -15.52
CA ASP A 444 -39.44 43.64 -14.46
C ASP A 444 -37.98 44.00 -14.10
N ASN A 445 -37.16 44.33 -15.10
CA ASN A 445 -35.81 44.86 -14.89
C ASN A 445 -35.84 46.21 -14.16
N THR A 446 -36.75 47.12 -14.54
CA THR A 446 -36.95 48.40 -13.85
C THR A 446 -37.41 48.18 -12.40
N LYS A 447 -38.34 47.26 -12.16
CA LYS A 447 -38.80 46.89 -10.81
C LYS A 447 -37.67 46.29 -9.97
N LYS A 448 -36.87 45.38 -10.54
CA LYS A 448 -35.68 44.80 -9.88
C LYS A 448 -34.67 45.88 -9.53
N ASN A 449 -34.34 46.75 -10.47
CA ASN A 449 -33.42 47.86 -10.24
C ASN A 449 -33.93 48.80 -9.14
N LEU A 450 -35.21 49.20 -9.18
CA LEU A 450 -35.84 50.00 -8.12
C LEU A 450 -35.79 49.30 -6.76
N THR A 451 -36.08 47.99 -6.70
CA THR A 451 -36.07 47.21 -5.46
C THR A 451 -34.65 47.09 -4.89
N LEU A 452 -33.66 46.85 -5.74
CA LEU A 452 -32.24 46.79 -5.36
C LEU A 452 -31.75 48.14 -4.85
N SER A 453 -32.05 49.23 -5.56
CA SER A 453 -31.71 50.59 -5.14
C SER A 453 -32.38 50.98 -3.82
N MET A 454 -33.67 50.69 -3.65
CA MET A 454 -34.40 50.97 -2.41
C MET A 454 -33.84 50.17 -1.23
N THR A 455 -33.50 48.89 -1.46
CA THR A 455 -32.89 48.03 -0.43
C THR A 455 -31.49 48.53 -0.04
N ALA A 456 -30.67 48.94 -1.01
CA ALA A 456 -29.35 49.51 -0.76
C ALA A 456 -29.43 50.82 0.03
N LEU A 457 -30.35 51.72 -0.33
CA LEU A 457 -30.58 52.98 0.40
C LEU A 457 -31.07 52.73 1.83
N LYS A 458 -32.02 51.80 2.02
CA LYS A 458 -32.52 51.45 3.36
C LYS A 458 -31.42 50.85 4.24
N ARG A 459 -30.57 49.99 3.69
CA ARG A 459 -29.41 49.42 4.40
C ARG A 459 -28.37 50.50 4.73
N LEU A 460 -28.15 51.47 3.85
CA LEU A 460 -27.24 52.59 4.09
C LEU A 460 -27.76 53.49 5.22
N GLN A 461 -29.06 53.77 5.25
CA GLN A 461 -29.70 54.48 6.35
C GLN A 461 -29.52 53.73 7.68
N MET A 462 -29.82 52.42 7.70
CA MET A 462 -29.64 51.59 8.89
C MET A 462 -28.19 51.60 9.40
N LEU A 463 -27.21 51.52 8.49
CA LEU A 463 -25.80 51.55 8.83
C LEU A 463 -25.39 52.89 9.46
N THR A 464 -25.83 54.02 8.90
CA THR A 464 -25.53 55.34 9.46
C THR A 464 -26.14 55.51 10.84
N THR A 465 -27.41 55.12 11.03
CA THR A 465 -28.06 55.17 12.34
C THR A 465 -27.36 54.28 13.38
N ALA A 466 -27.00 53.04 13.00
CA ALA A 466 -26.30 52.13 13.89
C ALA A 466 -24.89 52.65 14.25
N TYR A 467 -24.18 53.26 13.30
CA TYR A 467 -22.89 53.90 13.54
C TYR A 467 -22.99 55.07 14.55
N GLU A 468 -23.98 55.96 14.38
CA GLU A 468 -24.18 57.09 15.31
C GLU A 468 -24.52 56.63 16.73
N GLN A 469 -25.36 55.60 16.86
CA GLN A 469 -25.69 54.98 18.15
C GLN A 469 -24.47 54.32 18.80
N LEU A 470 -23.69 53.55 18.03
CA LEU A 470 -22.45 52.93 18.50
C LEU A 470 -21.45 53.99 19.01
N ARG A 471 -21.32 55.11 18.28
CA ARG A 471 -20.46 56.24 18.67
C ARG A 471 -20.90 56.91 19.96
N ALA A 472 -22.20 57.02 20.20
CA ALA A 472 -22.71 57.57 21.46
C ALA A 472 -22.44 56.62 22.64
N MET A 473 -22.70 55.32 22.47
CA MET A 473 -22.55 54.30 23.51
C MET A 473 -21.08 54.00 23.85
N SER A 474 -20.17 54.11 22.88
CA SER A 474 -18.73 53.97 23.10
C SER A 474 -18.22 54.95 24.16
N LYS A 475 -18.70 56.21 24.12
CA LYS A 475 -18.28 57.27 25.05
C LYS A 475 -18.74 57.03 26.49
N THR A 476 -19.85 56.32 26.69
CA THR A 476 -20.40 56.01 28.02
C THR A 476 -19.93 54.65 28.55
N ARG A 477 -19.05 53.96 27.82
CA ARG A 477 -18.51 52.62 28.16
C ARG A 477 -19.58 51.54 28.37
N GLN A 478 -20.68 51.63 27.64
CA GLN A 478 -21.75 50.63 27.63
C GLN A 478 -21.35 49.44 26.76
N TYR A 479 -20.41 48.61 27.25
CA TYR A 479 -19.73 47.59 26.44
C TYR A 479 -20.68 46.51 25.90
N ARG A 480 -21.69 46.11 26.67
CA ARG A 480 -22.67 45.10 26.24
C ARG A 480 -23.44 45.55 25.00
N GLU A 481 -23.97 46.77 25.03
CA GLU A 481 -24.72 47.36 23.92
C GLU A 481 -23.79 47.68 22.74
N CYS A 482 -22.56 48.14 23.01
CA CYS A 482 -21.54 48.37 21.99
C CYS A 482 -21.23 47.10 21.21
N ALA A 483 -21.11 45.94 21.87
CA ALA A 483 -20.81 44.66 21.21
C ALA A 483 -21.92 44.28 20.20
N GLN A 484 -23.19 44.39 20.61
CA GLN A 484 -24.34 44.07 19.76
C GLN A 484 -24.45 45.00 18.54
N LEU A 485 -24.31 46.31 18.77
CA LEU A 485 -24.35 47.30 17.68
C LEU A 485 -23.14 47.17 16.75
N LEU A 486 -21.96 46.89 17.29
CA LEU A 486 -20.75 46.70 16.50
C LEU A 486 -20.87 45.51 15.55
N GLN A 487 -21.42 44.39 16.02
CA GLN A 487 -21.68 43.22 15.17
C GLN A 487 -22.65 43.54 14.03
N ALA A 488 -23.72 44.29 14.31
CA ALA A 488 -24.67 44.75 13.29
C ALA A 488 -24.02 45.71 12.28
N VAL A 489 -23.19 46.66 12.75
CA VAL A 489 -22.44 47.59 11.89
C VAL A 489 -21.45 46.85 10.99
N ILE A 490 -20.72 45.87 11.51
CA ILE A 490 -19.79 45.04 10.72
C ILE A 490 -20.54 44.25 9.63
N GLN A 491 -21.67 43.64 9.98
CA GLN A 491 -22.49 42.89 9.03
C GLN A 491 -23.08 43.79 7.93
N LEU A 492 -23.60 44.95 8.30
CA LEU A 492 -24.11 45.95 7.34
C LEU A 492 -22.99 46.48 6.44
N MET A 493 -21.80 46.75 6.99
CA MET A 493 -20.63 47.20 6.22
C MET A 493 -20.18 46.16 5.18
N ALA A 494 -20.31 44.87 5.46
CA ALA A 494 -19.92 43.82 4.52
C ALA A 494 -20.67 43.93 3.19
N HIS A 495 -21.95 44.34 3.20
CA HIS A 495 -22.75 44.55 1.99
C HIS A 495 -22.29 45.75 1.14
N PHE A 496 -21.54 46.69 1.71
CA PHE A 496 -21.06 47.90 1.01
C PHE A 496 -19.61 47.81 0.52
N LYS A 497 -18.95 46.64 0.66
CA LYS A 497 -17.56 46.45 0.21
C LYS A 497 -17.34 46.77 -1.27
N SER A 498 -18.29 46.40 -2.14
CA SER A 498 -18.24 46.69 -3.59
C SER A 498 -18.51 48.16 -3.94
N TYR A 499 -19.06 48.93 -3.00
CA TYR A 499 -19.39 50.36 -3.17
C TYR A 499 -18.31 51.29 -2.62
N ARG A 500 -17.12 50.75 -2.32
CA ARG A 500 -15.99 51.50 -1.75
C ARG A 500 -15.46 52.62 -2.65
N SER A 501 -15.78 52.58 -3.95
CA SER A 501 -15.49 53.66 -4.90
C SER A 501 -16.29 54.93 -4.65
N ILE A 502 -17.36 54.87 -3.85
CA ILE A 502 -18.17 56.03 -3.47
C ILE A 502 -17.56 56.70 -2.23
N ASP A 503 -17.13 57.96 -2.37
CA ASP A 503 -16.38 58.69 -1.34
C ASP A 503 -17.09 58.77 0.02
N GLN A 504 -18.43 58.95 0.03
CA GLN A 504 -19.19 59.00 1.28
C GLN A 504 -19.20 57.66 2.01
N ILE A 505 -19.30 56.54 1.28
CA ILE A 505 -19.27 55.18 1.83
C ILE A 505 -17.85 54.83 2.30
N ALA A 506 -16.82 55.23 1.54
CA ALA A 506 -15.44 55.08 1.93
C ALA A 506 -15.11 55.86 3.22
N THR A 507 -15.71 57.04 3.39
CA THR A 507 -15.57 57.85 4.62
C THR A 507 -16.28 57.19 5.80
N LEU A 508 -17.51 56.71 5.61
CA LEU A 508 -18.23 55.97 6.66
C LEU A 508 -17.48 54.69 7.08
N SER A 509 -16.93 53.94 6.11
CA SER A 509 -16.11 52.76 6.38
C SER A 509 -14.85 53.09 7.19
N ARG A 510 -14.19 54.23 6.92
CA ARG A 510 -13.05 54.71 7.72
C ARG A 510 -13.47 55.05 9.15
N ASN A 511 -14.58 55.78 9.30
CA ASN A 511 -15.13 56.13 10.60
C ASN A 511 -15.52 54.90 11.45
N VAL A 512 -16.04 53.84 10.83
CA VAL A 512 -16.31 52.54 11.48
C VAL A 512 -15.01 51.85 11.90
N ALA A 513 -13.96 51.90 11.08
CA ALA A 513 -12.66 51.34 11.46
C ALA A 513 -11.99 52.13 12.61
N ASP A 514 -12.15 53.45 12.64
CA ASP A 514 -11.61 54.29 13.71
C ASP A 514 -12.27 53.98 15.06
N ILE A 515 -13.61 53.86 15.11
CA ILE A 515 -14.31 53.50 16.35
C ILE A 515 -14.00 52.06 16.81
N GLN A 516 -13.76 51.14 15.88
CA GLN A 516 -13.28 49.78 16.23
C GLN A 516 -11.93 49.81 16.94
N ARG A 517 -10.99 50.64 16.45
CA ARG A 517 -9.68 50.82 17.09
C ARG A 517 -9.82 51.51 18.45
N GLU A 518 -10.63 52.56 18.55
CA GLU A 518 -10.88 53.28 19.80
C GLU A 518 -11.47 52.36 20.88
N LEU A 519 -12.48 51.56 20.52
CA LEU A 519 -13.06 50.56 21.43
C LEU A 519 -12.04 49.52 21.90
N LEU A 520 -11.18 49.02 21.00
CA LEU A 520 -10.13 48.06 21.38
C LEU A 520 -9.14 48.68 22.38
N GLU A 521 -8.67 49.89 22.10
CA GLU A 521 -7.74 50.61 22.99
C GLU A 521 -8.38 50.87 24.36
N GLN A 522 -9.63 51.31 24.38
CA GLN A 522 -10.37 51.56 25.61
C GLN A 522 -10.56 50.30 26.46
N VAL A 523 -10.88 49.16 25.83
CA VAL A 523 -10.99 47.87 26.53
C VAL A 523 -9.63 47.44 27.09
N CYS A 524 -8.56 47.52 26.29
CA CYS A 524 -7.22 47.16 26.76
C CYS A 524 -6.78 48.03 27.94
N GLU A 525 -7.03 49.35 27.90
CA GLU A 525 -6.70 50.28 28.98
C GLU A 525 -7.48 49.95 30.26
N ASP A 526 -8.77 49.64 30.16
CA ASP A 526 -9.59 49.26 31.31
C ASP A 526 -9.11 47.95 31.97
N PHE A 527 -8.66 46.97 31.17
CA PHE A 527 -8.00 45.77 31.68
C PHE A 527 -6.69 46.11 32.38
N GLU A 528 -5.82 46.90 31.75
CA GLU A 528 -4.52 47.29 32.32
C GLU A 528 -4.67 48.00 33.66
N ILE A 529 -5.55 49.01 33.75
CA ILE A 529 -5.79 49.77 34.98
C ILE A 529 -6.36 48.87 36.07
N THR A 530 -7.33 48.02 35.74
CA THR A 530 -8.01 47.17 36.74
C THR A 530 -7.07 46.13 37.33
N PHE A 531 -6.20 45.51 36.52
CA PHE A 531 -5.20 44.55 37.00
C PHE A 531 -4.04 45.24 37.73
N SER A 532 -3.65 46.44 37.33
CA SER A 532 -2.60 47.21 38.01
C SER A 532 -3.00 47.68 39.42
N LYS A 533 -4.30 47.93 39.63
CA LYS A 533 -4.88 48.37 40.92
C LYS A 533 -5.42 47.24 41.77
N GLU A 534 -5.34 45.99 41.31
CA GLU A 534 -5.92 44.81 41.98
C GLU A 534 -7.45 44.91 42.23
N GLU A 535 -8.17 45.68 41.40
CA GLU A 535 -9.62 45.91 41.50
C GLU A 535 -10.47 44.87 40.72
N VAL A 536 -9.84 43.75 40.35
CA VAL A 536 -10.40 42.74 39.42
C VAL A 536 -11.75 42.18 39.91
N ALA A 537 -11.88 41.91 41.22
CA ALA A 537 -13.13 41.41 41.80
C ALA A 537 -14.29 42.41 41.70
N GLN A 538 -14.00 43.71 41.83
CA GLN A 538 -15.02 44.78 41.83
C GLN A 538 -15.52 45.11 40.42
N LYS A 539 -14.65 45.02 39.41
CA LYS A 539 -14.94 45.36 38.01
C LYS A 539 -15.15 44.14 37.10
N ARG A 540 -15.28 42.94 37.68
CA ARG A 540 -15.45 41.67 36.94
C ARG A 540 -16.56 41.71 35.88
N GLY A 541 -17.73 42.28 36.21
CA GLY A 541 -18.86 42.40 35.29
C GLY A 541 -18.56 43.30 34.09
N LEU A 542 -17.90 44.45 34.32
CA LEU A 542 -17.49 45.38 33.28
C LEU A 542 -16.47 44.73 32.34
N LEU A 543 -15.46 44.02 32.88
CA LEU A 543 -14.45 43.34 32.08
C LEU A 543 -15.05 42.19 31.25
N HIS A 544 -16.04 41.47 31.77
CA HIS A 544 -16.76 40.45 31.02
C HIS A 544 -17.52 41.05 29.83
N GLU A 545 -18.22 42.17 30.03
CA GLU A 545 -18.90 42.89 28.94
C GLU A 545 -17.91 43.45 27.92
N ALA A 546 -16.74 43.91 28.37
CA ALA A 546 -15.66 44.34 27.49
C ALA A 546 -15.12 43.20 26.61
N CYS A 547 -15.04 41.97 27.12
CA CYS A 547 -14.70 40.78 26.31
C CYS A 547 -15.70 40.55 25.16
N MET A 548 -16.98 40.86 25.35
CA MET A 548 -17.98 40.73 24.27
C MET A 548 -17.70 41.70 23.11
N VAL A 549 -17.18 42.89 23.40
CA VAL A 549 -16.73 43.85 22.37
C VAL A 549 -15.52 43.32 21.63
N VAL A 550 -14.57 42.71 22.35
CA VAL A 550 -13.38 42.08 21.77
C VAL A 550 -13.76 40.91 20.85
N ASP A 551 -14.78 40.11 21.22
CA ASP A 551 -15.33 39.08 20.34
C ASP A 551 -15.94 39.66 19.06
N ALA A 552 -16.68 40.77 19.17
CA ALA A 552 -17.24 41.46 18.00
C ALA A 552 -16.15 42.06 17.09
N LEU A 553 -14.99 42.44 17.64
CA LEU A 553 -13.83 42.95 16.88
C LEU A 553 -13.03 41.84 16.16
N GLY A 554 -13.12 40.60 16.65
CA GLY A 554 -12.52 39.41 16.04
C GLY A 554 -11.18 38.96 16.64
N ASP A 555 -10.60 37.93 16.02
CA ASP A 555 -9.50 37.14 16.61
C ASP A 555 -8.22 37.93 16.92
N ALA A 556 -7.89 38.95 16.12
CA ALA A 556 -6.71 39.79 16.34
C ALA A 556 -6.81 40.59 17.65
N ALA A 557 -8.01 41.08 17.98
CA ALA A 557 -8.28 41.78 19.22
C ALA A 557 -8.21 40.82 20.43
N ARG A 558 -8.80 39.62 20.30
CA ARG A 558 -8.73 38.56 21.31
C ARG A 558 -7.30 38.15 21.60
N SER A 559 -6.51 37.88 20.56
CA SER A 559 -5.09 37.51 20.67
C SER A 559 -4.31 38.57 21.46
N ARG A 560 -4.42 39.84 21.09
CA ARG A 560 -3.74 40.95 21.79
C ARG A 560 -4.03 40.96 23.29
N LEU A 561 -5.31 40.84 23.68
CA LEU A 561 -5.71 40.87 25.09
C LEU A 561 -5.24 39.63 25.85
N THR A 562 -5.42 38.44 25.28
CA THR A 562 -4.96 37.17 25.90
C THR A 562 -3.44 37.12 26.05
N THR A 563 -2.67 37.58 25.05
CA THR A 563 -1.21 37.67 25.12
C THR A 563 -0.75 38.62 26.21
N TRP A 564 -1.38 39.80 26.32
CA TRP A 564 -1.09 40.73 27.42
C TRP A 564 -1.36 40.10 28.79
N TYR A 565 -2.52 39.44 28.95
CA TYR A 565 -2.90 38.80 30.20
C TYR A 565 -1.88 37.71 30.60
N CYS A 566 -1.57 36.78 29.70
CA CYS A 566 -0.59 35.72 29.95
C CYS A 566 0.80 36.27 30.31
N ASN A 567 1.26 37.31 29.60
CA ASN A 567 2.53 37.97 29.90
C ASN A 567 2.53 38.65 31.27
N THR A 568 1.40 39.23 31.69
CA THR A 568 1.27 39.89 33.00
C THR A 568 1.31 38.87 34.12
N GLN A 569 0.56 37.76 33.99
CA GLN A 569 0.56 36.68 35.00
C GLN A 569 1.91 35.98 35.12
N LEU A 570 2.61 35.74 34.00
CA LEU A 570 3.91 35.06 33.98
C LEU A 570 5.10 36.00 34.21
N ARG A 571 4.88 37.31 34.46
CA ARG A 571 5.96 38.27 34.67
C ARG A 571 6.79 37.93 35.91
N GLN A 572 6.15 37.57 37.02
CA GLN A 572 6.84 37.17 38.24
C GLN A 572 7.59 35.84 38.07
N TYR A 573 6.99 34.88 37.35
CA TYR A 573 7.64 33.61 37.00
C TYR A 573 8.98 33.82 36.30
N ARG A 574 8.99 34.62 35.23
CA ARG A 574 10.19 34.93 34.44
C ARG A 574 11.29 35.60 35.27
N HIS A 575 10.94 36.28 36.35
CA HIS A 575 11.91 36.89 37.26
C HIS A 575 12.50 35.88 38.26
N ILE A 576 11.68 34.99 38.81
CA ILE A 576 12.09 34.01 39.84
C ILE A 576 12.91 32.86 39.23
N PHE A 577 12.51 32.37 38.06
CA PHE A 577 13.06 31.14 37.47
C PHE A 577 14.01 31.40 36.29
N LYS A 578 14.65 32.58 36.28
CA LYS A 578 15.63 32.94 35.24
C LYS A 578 16.83 31.97 35.29
N GLY A 579 17.29 31.51 34.14
CA GLY A 579 18.34 30.47 34.01
C GLY A 579 19.72 30.77 34.62
N ASP A 580 19.95 31.97 35.17
CA ASP A 580 21.20 32.35 35.86
C ASP A 580 21.08 32.31 37.40
N GLN A 581 19.89 32.02 37.95
CA GLN A 581 19.64 31.95 39.39
C GLN A 581 19.51 30.50 39.87
N GLU A 582 19.88 30.23 41.13
CA GLU A 582 19.80 28.89 41.74
C GLU A 582 18.39 28.28 41.67
N ALA A 583 17.36 29.12 41.82
CA ALA A 583 15.96 28.71 41.67
C ALA A 583 15.61 28.22 40.25
N GLY A 584 16.40 28.61 39.24
CA GLY A 584 16.21 28.23 37.85
C GLY A 584 16.93 26.94 37.44
N SER A 585 17.75 26.32 38.30
CA SER A 585 18.52 25.10 37.99
C SER A 585 17.65 23.86 37.73
N LEU A 586 18.24 22.83 37.13
CA LEU A 586 17.56 21.54 36.88
C LEU A 586 17.17 20.81 38.18
N ASP A 587 17.80 21.12 39.32
CA ASP A 587 17.48 20.48 40.59
C ASP A 587 16.13 20.94 41.18
N ASN A 588 15.62 22.09 40.72
CA ASN A 588 14.44 22.76 41.28
C ASN A 588 13.25 22.79 40.30
N ILE A 589 13.13 21.82 39.38
CA ILE A 589 12.03 21.85 38.39
C ILE A 589 10.64 21.68 39.02
N ASP A 590 10.57 20.92 40.13
CA ASP A 590 9.37 20.71 40.94
C ASP A 590 8.77 22.03 41.40
N ARG A 591 9.61 23.01 41.78
CA ARG A 591 9.21 24.35 42.19
C ARG A 591 8.56 25.13 41.05
N ARG A 592 9.05 24.99 39.81
CA ARG A 592 8.45 25.64 38.62
C ARG A 592 7.03 25.14 38.40
N TYR A 593 6.84 23.82 38.44
CA TYR A 593 5.53 23.19 38.24
C TYR A 593 4.56 23.49 39.39
N ALA A 594 5.03 23.52 40.63
CA ALA A 594 4.22 23.91 41.78
C ALA A 594 3.76 25.38 41.68
N TRP A 595 4.65 26.29 41.27
CA TRP A 595 4.32 27.70 41.06
C TRP A 595 3.23 27.87 40.00
N PHE A 596 3.34 27.17 38.88
CA PHE A 596 2.35 27.25 37.81
C PHE A 596 1.00 26.64 38.20
N LYS A 597 1.00 25.50 38.90
CA LYS A 597 -0.24 24.92 39.46
C LYS A 597 -0.99 25.91 40.35
N LYS A 598 -0.27 26.69 41.17
CA LYS A 598 -0.86 27.76 42.00
C LYS A 598 -1.44 28.88 41.13
N THR A 599 -0.74 29.29 40.08
CA THR A 599 -1.20 30.34 39.14
C THR A 599 -2.46 29.93 38.39
N LEU A 600 -2.53 28.68 37.91
CA LEU A 600 -3.74 28.13 37.29
C LEU A 600 -4.91 28.10 38.28
N LYS A 601 -4.67 27.75 39.54
CA LYS A 601 -5.71 27.77 40.58
C LYS A 601 -6.28 29.18 40.79
N ILE A 602 -5.42 30.20 40.85
CA ILE A 602 -5.86 31.61 40.94
C ILE A 602 -6.70 32.00 39.73
N TYR A 603 -6.30 31.58 38.52
CA TYR A 603 -7.12 31.80 37.33
C TYR A 603 -8.52 31.20 37.47
N ASP A 604 -8.62 29.92 37.87
CA ASP A 604 -9.92 29.24 37.98
C ASP A 604 -10.85 29.92 38.99
N GLU A 605 -10.29 30.36 40.12
CA GLU A 605 -11.06 30.92 41.25
C GLU A 605 -11.44 32.38 41.02
N GLU A 606 -10.53 33.20 40.46
CA GLU A 606 -10.68 34.66 40.43
C GLU A 606 -10.91 35.23 39.03
N HIS A 607 -10.27 34.68 37.99
CA HIS A 607 -10.21 35.30 36.66
C HIS A 607 -11.05 34.59 35.59
N ALA A 608 -11.40 33.32 35.77
CA ALA A 608 -12.12 32.51 34.78
C ALA A 608 -13.46 33.14 34.38
N ALA A 609 -14.17 33.77 35.32
CA ALA A 609 -15.46 34.42 35.08
C ALA A 609 -15.36 35.73 34.26
N ILE A 610 -14.18 36.29 34.06
CA ILE A 610 -13.97 37.49 33.23
C ILE A 610 -14.01 37.10 31.75
N PHE A 611 -13.35 35.99 31.40
CA PHE A 611 -13.15 35.58 30.01
C PHE A 611 -14.27 34.65 29.54
N PRO A 612 -14.73 34.78 28.28
CA PRO A 612 -15.63 33.79 27.70
C PRO A 612 -14.99 32.39 27.69
N PRO A 613 -15.74 31.32 28.06
CA PRO A 613 -15.17 29.96 28.16
C PRO A 613 -14.53 29.45 26.86
N HIS A 614 -15.06 29.87 25.71
CA HIS A 614 -14.57 29.47 24.40
C HIS A 614 -13.22 30.09 24.04
N TRP A 615 -12.73 31.11 24.77
CA TRP A 615 -11.40 31.68 24.57
C TRP A 615 -10.28 30.78 25.09
N ARG A 616 -10.61 29.86 26.01
CA ARG A 616 -9.66 28.91 26.62
C ARG A 616 -8.38 29.58 27.12
N VAL A 617 -8.51 30.71 27.82
CA VAL A 617 -7.36 31.52 28.27
C VAL A 617 -6.44 30.75 29.22
N ASN A 618 -6.97 29.81 30.00
CA ASN A 618 -6.18 28.87 30.80
C ASN A 618 -5.27 27.95 29.97
N GLU A 619 -5.75 27.46 28.82
CA GLU A 619 -4.98 26.64 27.89
C GLU A 619 -3.88 27.48 27.23
N ILE A 620 -4.21 28.70 26.79
CA ILE A 620 -3.23 29.66 26.26
C ILE A 620 -2.16 29.99 27.31
N LEU A 621 -2.55 30.21 28.57
CA LEU A 621 -1.63 30.46 29.68
C LEU A 621 -0.69 29.27 29.94
N ALA A 622 -1.20 28.04 29.84
CA ALA A 622 -0.39 26.82 29.96
C ALA A 622 0.61 26.65 28.82
N ASN A 623 0.19 26.94 27.59
CA ASN A 623 1.07 26.89 26.42
C ASN A 623 2.21 27.93 26.51
N VAL A 624 1.92 29.18 26.92
CA VAL A 624 2.95 30.22 27.07
C VAL A 624 3.93 29.89 28.22
N PHE A 625 3.44 29.28 29.31
CA PHE A 625 4.30 28.79 30.39
C PHE A 625 5.21 27.66 29.92
N ALA A 626 4.67 26.68 29.20
CA ALA A 626 5.42 25.53 28.70
C ALA A 626 6.50 25.96 27.70
N GLU A 627 6.16 26.84 26.75
CA GLU A 627 7.12 27.39 25.79
C GLU A 627 8.28 28.09 26.51
N GLY A 628 7.98 28.99 27.46
CA GLY A 628 9.01 29.67 28.24
C GLY A 628 9.90 28.72 29.04
N THR A 629 9.29 27.72 29.67
CA THR A 629 10.02 26.72 30.50
C THR A 629 10.90 25.82 29.64
N ARG A 630 10.43 25.42 28.46
CA ARG A 630 11.21 24.63 27.52
C ARG A 630 12.43 25.40 27.03
N GLU A 631 12.28 26.67 26.66
CA GLU A 631 13.43 27.49 26.22
C GLU A 631 14.43 27.72 27.37
N ASP A 632 13.95 27.88 28.61
CA ASP A 632 14.83 27.91 29.79
C ASP A 632 15.63 26.60 29.94
N TYR A 633 14.97 25.44 29.84
CA TYR A 633 15.65 24.13 29.94
C TYR A 633 16.64 23.89 28.81
N LYS A 634 16.32 24.25 27.56
CA LYS A 634 17.27 24.22 26.45
C LYS A 634 18.49 25.08 26.75
N GLY A 635 18.29 26.27 27.31
CA GLY A 635 19.35 27.18 27.73
C GLY A 635 20.24 26.59 28.82
N ILE A 636 19.66 25.97 29.84
CA ILE A 636 20.39 25.37 30.96
C ILE A 636 21.18 24.14 30.50
N LEU A 637 20.53 23.18 29.84
CA LEU A 637 21.16 21.94 29.37
C LEU A 637 22.29 22.22 28.38
N SER A 638 22.09 23.14 27.44
CA SER A 638 23.14 23.49 26.46
C SER A 638 24.35 24.17 27.11
N ARG A 639 24.14 24.94 28.18
CA ARG A 639 25.22 25.59 28.93
C ARG A 639 26.01 24.57 29.75
N THR A 640 25.35 23.61 30.40
CA THR A 640 26.00 22.54 31.16
C THR A 640 26.89 21.68 30.26
N THR A 641 26.42 21.31 29.07
CA THR A 641 27.21 20.55 28.09
C THR A 641 28.39 21.34 27.53
N ARG A 642 28.21 22.63 27.24
CA ARG A 642 29.30 23.51 26.72
C ARG A 642 30.41 23.75 27.73
N ASN A 643 30.08 23.75 29.03
CA ASN A 643 31.06 23.95 30.10
C ASN A 643 31.87 22.67 30.42
N GLY A 644 31.68 21.58 29.68
CA GLY A 644 32.42 20.33 29.86
C GLY A 644 32.06 19.55 31.13
N GLN A 645 30.98 19.94 31.82
CA GLN A 645 30.46 19.17 32.94
C GLN A 645 29.68 17.95 32.43
N THR A 646 30.01 16.77 32.95
CA THR A 646 29.23 15.56 32.69
C THR A 646 27.87 15.71 33.34
N ILE A 647 26.81 15.71 32.52
CA ILE A 647 25.44 15.69 33.00
C ILE A 647 25.23 14.34 33.71
N ASP A 648 24.77 14.38 34.96
CA ASP A 648 24.35 13.17 35.66
C ASP A 648 23.11 12.60 34.96
N VAL A 649 23.25 11.39 34.40
CA VAL A 649 22.19 10.68 33.70
C VAL A 649 21.00 10.42 34.63
N GLN A 650 21.23 10.16 35.92
CA GLN A 650 20.14 9.91 36.87
C GLN A 650 19.33 11.18 37.14
N LEU A 651 20.01 12.32 37.31
CA LEU A 651 19.36 13.62 37.45
C LEU A 651 18.56 13.97 36.19
N LEU A 652 19.14 13.79 34.99
CA LEU A 652 18.47 14.05 33.71
C LEU A 652 17.17 13.23 33.57
N LEU A 653 17.21 11.94 33.91
CA LEU A 653 16.05 11.06 33.88
C LEU A 653 14.98 11.47 34.91
N SER A 654 15.39 11.84 36.12
CA SER A 654 14.48 12.33 37.17
C SER A 654 13.75 13.61 36.72
N CYS A 655 14.49 14.58 36.16
CA CYS A 655 13.93 15.82 35.64
C CYS A 655 12.96 15.57 34.47
N LEU A 656 13.32 14.67 33.54
CA LEU A 656 12.47 14.31 32.42
C LEU A 656 11.18 13.64 32.90
N GLN A 657 11.26 12.68 33.83
CA GLN A 657 10.08 12.01 34.38
C GLN A 657 9.12 12.99 35.06
N GLN A 658 9.64 13.89 35.91
CA GLN A 658 8.83 14.92 36.56
C GLN A 658 8.18 15.89 35.57
N THR A 659 8.86 16.18 34.45
CA THR A 659 8.33 17.00 33.35
C THR A 659 7.18 16.29 32.64
N LEU A 660 7.35 15.01 32.29
CA LEU A 660 6.31 14.20 31.67
C LEU A 660 5.08 14.04 32.58
N ASP A 661 5.28 13.83 33.88
CA ASP A 661 4.19 13.75 34.85
C ASP A 661 3.38 15.05 34.93
N PHE A 662 4.06 16.19 34.83
CA PHE A 662 3.42 17.51 34.78
C PHE A 662 2.64 17.72 33.48
N GLU A 663 3.22 17.40 32.33
CA GLU A 663 2.57 17.49 31.02
C GLU A 663 1.32 16.61 30.94
N HIS A 664 1.42 15.35 31.39
CA HIS A 664 0.28 14.46 31.47
C HIS A 664 -0.83 15.00 32.40
N ALA A 665 -0.46 15.70 33.48
CA ALA A 665 -1.45 16.33 34.36
C ALA A 665 -2.18 17.49 33.65
N LEU A 666 -1.48 18.30 32.85
CA LEU A 666 -2.08 19.36 32.04
C LEU A 666 -2.95 18.77 30.91
N GLU A 667 -2.45 17.75 30.22
CA GLU A 667 -3.16 17.05 29.16
C GLU A 667 -4.48 16.47 29.67
N ARG A 668 -4.46 15.74 30.79
CA ARG A 668 -5.69 15.22 31.43
C ARG A 668 -6.67 16.33 31.79
N ARG A 669 -6.17 17.49 32.25
CA ARG A 669 -6.99 18.62 32.66
C ARG A 669 -7.67 19.30 31.47
N PHE A 670 -6.98 19.52 30.36
CA PHE A 670 -7.54 20.21 29.20
C PHE A 670 -8.31 19.28 28.26
N ASN A 671 -7.96 17.99 28.18
CA ASN A 671 -8.73 16.99 27.42
C ASN A 671 -10.09 16.62 28.04
N GLN A 672 -10.34 16.95 29.31
CA GLN A 672 -11.63 16.70 29.96
C GLN A 672 -12.76 17.60 29.45
N THR A 673 -12.45 18.76 28.87
CA THR A 673 -13.46 19.70 28.34
C THR A 673 -13.99 19.28 26.97
N SER A 674 -13.30 18.36 26.27
CA SER A 674 -13.75 17.77 25.01
C SER A 674 -14.82 16.67 25.20
N ARG A 675 -15.42 16.58 26.40
CA ARG A 675 -16.43 15.58 26.76
C ARG A 675 -17.78 16.15 27.20
N THR A 676 -18.06 17.42 26.94
CA THR A 676 -19.41 17.98 27.06
C THR A 676 -20.00 18.22 25.68
N SER A 677 -21.04 17.45 25.37
CA SER A 677 -21.92 17.44 24.19
C SER A 677 -21.38 16.75 22.92
N ILE A 678 -22.13 15.75 22.49
CA ILE A 678 -21.80 14.75 21.46
C ILE A 678 -22.10 15.24 20.04
N ASP A 679 -22.27 16.55 19.81
CA ASP A 679 -23.03 17.03 18.65
C ASP A 679 -22.49 18.34 18.04
N THR A 680 -21.19 18.44 17.74
CA THR A 680 -20.70 19.34 16.67
C THR A 680 -19.25 18.99 16.30
N MET A 681 -19.06 18.09 15.32
CA MET A 681 -17.77 17.95 14.63
C MET A 681 -17.81 18.77 13.35
N ALA A 682 -17.38 20.03 13.46
CA ALA A 682 -16.93 20.84 12.33
C ALA A 682 -15.55 21.41 12.71
N SER A 683 -14.52 20.82 12.10
CA SER A 683 -13.20 21.41 11.86
C SER A 683 -12.56 22.22 13.00
N ALA A 684 -11.99 21.52 13.97
CA ALA A 684 -10.76 21.98 14.59
C ALA A 684 -9.68 20.98 14.18
N SER A 685 -8.63 21.48 13.54
CA SER A 685 -7.42 20.75 13.18
C SER A 685 -6.95 19.87 14.33
N ASP A 686 -6.51 18.65 14.02
CA ASP A 686 -5.66 17.82 14.88
C ASP A 686 -4.31 18.54 15.09
N THR A 687 -4.34 19.63 15.83
CA THR A 687 -3.18 20.18 16.50
C THR A 687 -3.28 19.68 17.94
N PRO A 688 -2.27 19.00 18.48
CA PRO A 688 -2.29 18.60 19.88
C PRO A 688 -2.62 19.82 20.76
N VAL A 689 -3.55 19.63 21.71
CA VAL A 689 -4.02 20.67 22.67
C VAL A 689 -2.85 21.37 23.36
N PHE A 690 -1.72 20.65 23.46
CA PHE A 690 -0.41 21.19 23.80
C PHE A 690 0.46 21.19 22.54
N GLY A 691 0.63 22.35 21.90
CA GLY A 691 1.34 22.45 20.63
C GLY A 691 2.85 22.17 20.72
N GLN A 692 3.40 22.12 21.93
CA GLN A 692 4.84 22.19 22.18
C GLN A 692 5.21 21.66 23.59
N PRO A 693 5.63 20.38 23.73
CA PRO A 693 5.97 19.82 25.02
C PRO A 693 7.33 20.36 25.53
N ILE A 694 7.41 20.56 26.83
CA ILE A 694 8.62 20.86 27.60
C ILE A 694 9.64 19.71 27.49
N SER A 695 9.16 18.46 27.38
CA SER A 695 10.00 17.26 27.23
C SER A 695 10.99 17.33 26.05
N ASP A 696 10.64 18.05 24.98
CA ASP A 696 11.50 18.26 23.81
C ASP A 696 12.85 18.91 24.15
N ALA A 697 12.94 19.64 25.27
CA ALA A 697 14.22 20.22 25.71
C ALA A 697 15.25 19.14 26.07
N PHE A 698 14.81 17.94 26.48
CA PHE A 698 15.65 16.86 26.98
C PHE A 698 16.07 15.87 25.88
N GLU A 699 15.32 15.78 24.78
CA GLU A 699 15.53 14.79 23.72
C GLU A 699 16.96 14.77 23.14
N PRO A 700 17.62 15.90 22.84
CA PRO A 700 18.99 15.91 22.30
C PRO A 700 20.03 15.28 23.23
N TYR A 701 19.72 15.15 24.52
CA TYR A 701 20.62 14.66 25.55
C TYR A 701 20.35 13.20 25.91
N LEU A 702 19.30 12.57 25.35
CA LEU A 702 19.01 11.15 25.56
C LEU A 702 20.04 10.22 24.89
N SER A 703 20.84 10.71 23.95
CA SER A 703 21.97 9.96 23.39
C SER A 703 22.99 9.57 24.48
N LEU A 704 23.21 10.42 25.49
CA LEU A 704 24.08 10.12 26.63
C LEU A 704 23.60 8.91 27.44
N TRP A 705 22.27 8.74 27.53
CA TRP A 705 21.68 7.56 28.16
C TRP A 705 21.86 6.32 27.29
N VAL A 706 21.65 6.42 25.97
CA VAL A 706 21.90 5.30 25.02
C VAL A 706 23.37 4.86 25.06
N GLU A 707 24.32 5.79 25.13
CA GLU A 707 25.74 5.51 25.29
C GLU A 707 26.06 4.77 26.60
N ALA A 708 25.37 5.09 27.69
CA ALA A 708 25.49 4.37 28.95
C ALA A 708 25.00 2.91 28.82
N GLN A 709 23.90 2.67 28.09
CA GLN A 709 23.40 1.31 27.80
C GLN A 709 24.39 0.52 26.92
N ASP A 710 25.00 1.17 25.92
CA ASP A 710 26.04 0.56 25.06
C ASP A 710 27.24 0.06 25.91
N LYS A 711 27.72 0.89 26.84
CA LYS A 711 28.84 0.55 27.73
C LYS A 711 28.53 -0.62 28.66
N GLU A 712 27.31 -0.73 29.15
CA GLU A 712 26.88 -1.85 30.00
C GLU A 712 26.86 -3.17 29.21
N LEU A 713 26.27 -3.16 28.00
CA LEU A 713 26.24 -4.32 27.10
C LEU A 713 27.65 -4.76 26.67
N ALA A 714 28.56 -3.81 26.42
CA ALA A 714 29.97 -4.10 26.12
C ALA A 714 30.64 -4.93 27.22
N GLY A 715 30.29 -4.69 28.49
CA GLY A 715 30.82 -5.41 29.63
C GLY A 715 30.28 -6.84 29.78
N LEU A 716 29.08 -7.13 29.25
CA LEU A 716 28.39 -8.42 29.40
C LEU A 716 28.88 -9.48 28.40
N ILE A 717 29.16 -9.12 27.14
CA ILE A 717 29.53 -10.09 26.09
C ILE A 717 30.76 -10.96 26.45
N PRO A 718 31.88 -10.39 26.96
CA PRO A 718 33.03 -11.21 27.36
C PRO A 718 32.72 -12.15 28.52
N GLN A 719 31.85 -11.74 29.45
CA GLN A 719 31.41 -12.57 30.58
C GLN A 719 30.59 -13.76 30.10
N TYR A 720 29.67 -13.53 29.15
CA TYR A 720 28.87 -14.59 28.54
C TYR A 720 29.69 -15.63 27.80
N ARG A 721 30.80 -15.23 27.17
CA ARG A 721 31.71 -16.15 26.47
C ARG A 721 32.48 -17.10 27.42
N GLN A 722 32.81 -16.63 28.63
CA GLN A 722 33.61 -17.40 29.59
C GLN A 722 32.77 -18.36 30.45
N ARG A 723 31.45 -18.15 30.51
CA ARG A 723 30.53 -18.98 31.28
C ARG A 723 30.36 -20.37 30.63
N PRO A 724 30.23 -21.46 31.39
CA PRO A 724 29.91 -22.77 30.81
C PRO A 724 28.50 -22.79 30.19
N THR A 725 28.29 -23.63 29.17
CA THR A 725 27.00 -23.84 28.46
C THR A 725 25.90 -24.37 29.37
N LYS A 726 26.29 -25.07 30.43
CA LYS A 726 25.44 -25.69 31.45
C LYS A 726 26.01 -25.39 32.83
N LEU A 727 25.17 -25.06 33.80
CA LEU A 727 25.59 -24.91 35.19
C LEU A 727 25.81 -26.29 35.82
N ALA A 728 26.77 -26.42 36.74
CA ALA A 728 27.20 -27.71 37.29
C ALA A 728 26.08 -28.51 38.00
N ASP A 729 25.00 -27.82 38.43
CA ASP A 729 23.88 -28.39 39.19
C ASP A 729 22.62 -28.66 38.35
N GLU A 730 22.62 -28.38 37.05
CA GLU A 730 21.46 -28.63 36.18
C GLU A 730 21.57 -29.99 35.47
N ASP A 731 20.45 -30.63 35.14
CA ASP A 731 20.40 -31.81 34.27
C ASP A 731 20.20 -31.40 32.81
N PHE A 732 20.68 -32.21 31.86
CA PHE A 732 20.47 -31.91 30.44
C PHE A 732 18.98 -32.09 30.08
N SER A 733 18.41 -31.10 29.40
CA SER A 733 17.06 -31.17 28.82
C SER A 733 17.11 -30.77 27.35
N SER A 734 16.38 -31.51 26.52
CA SER A 734 16.29 -31.30 25.07
C SER A 734 15.65 -29.96 24.67
N GLN A 735 15.06 -29.24 25.62
CA GLN A 735 14.47 -27.90 25.44
C GLN A 735 15.30 -26.77 26.04
N HIS A 736 16.40 -27.09 26.73
CA HIS A 736 17.18 -26.10 27.45
C HIS A 736 17.87 -25.11 26.50
N VAL A 737 17.96 -23.86 26.95
CA VAL A 737 18.56 -22.72 26.25
C VAL A 737 19.59 -22.08 27.18
N ILE A 738 20.73 -21.63 26.64
CA ILE A 738 21.81 -21.05 27.44
C ILE A 738 21.32 -19.76 28.15
N ALA A 739 21.48 -19.70 29.48
CA ALA A 739 20.98 -18.60 30.32
C ALA A 739 21.46 -17.19 29.91
N SER A 740 22.65 -17.08 29.31
CA SER A 740 23.15 -15.77 28.84
C SER A 740 22.27 -15.14 27.76
N SER A 741 21.54 -15.93 26.97
CA SER A 741 20.61 -15.42 25.96
C SER A 741 19.36 -14.80 26.60
N THR A 742 18.83 -15.41 27.66
CA THR A 742 17.64 -14.90 28.36
C THR A 742 17.97 -13.65 29.16
N GLU A 743 19.15 -13.59 29.78
CA GLU A 743 19.67 -12.39 30.44
C GLU A 743 19.80 -11.21 29.46
N LEU A 744 20.36 -11.45 28.26
CA LEU A 744 20.50 -10.44 27.21
C LEU A 744 19.16 -9.86 26.75
N PHE A 745 18.18 -10.71 26.44
CA PHE A 745 16.85 -10.25 26.01
C PHE A 745 16.03 -9.62 27.13
N ASN A 746 16.25 -10.04 28.38
CA ASN A 746 15.67 -9.34 29.54
C ASN A 746 16.24 -7.93 29.65
N PHE A 747 17.56 -7.74 29.47
CA PHE A 747 18.16 -6.41 29.43
C PHE A 747 17.51 -5.54 28.34
N TYR A 748 17.40 -6.05 27.12
CA TYR A 748 16.75 -5.31 26.01
C TYR A 748 15.31 -4.92 26.32
N ARG A 749 14.53 -5.82 26.94
CA ARG A 749 13.14 -5.51 27.33
C ARG A 749 13.07 -4.37 28.36
N HIS A 750 13.95 -4.36 29.35
CA HIS A 750 13.96 -3.31 30.37
C HIS A 750 14.42 -1.96 29.79
N SER A 751 15.52 -1.94 29.03
CA SER A 751 16.02 -0.72 28.40
C SER A 751 15.04 -0.17 27.36
N LEU A 752 14.38 -1.03 26.58
CA LEU A 752 13.34 -0.61 25.64
C LEU A 752 12.16 0.05 26.35
N ALA A 753 11.66 -0.57 27.43
CA ALA A 753 10.53 -0.03 28.19
C ALA A 753 10.87 1.29 28.88
N GLN A 754 12.13 1.49 29.29
CA GLN A 754 12.60 2.76 29.84
C GLN A 754 12.71 3.83 28.74
N CYS A 755 13.36 3.51 27.62
CA CYS A 755 13.54 4.47 26.53
C CYS A 755 12.19 4.91 25.93
N ALA A 756 11.27 3.98 25.69
CA ALA A 756 9.96 4.27 25.14
C ALA A 756 9.06 5.12 26.07
N LYS A 757 9.37 5.22 27.37
CA LYS A 757 8.72 6.18 28.27
C LYS A 757 9.26 7.60 28.12
N LEU A 758 10.49 7.73 27.62
CA LEU A 758 11.25 8.99 27.61
C LEU A 758 11.25 9.62 26.21
N SER A 759 11.34 8.81 25.16
CA SER A 759 11.25 9.25 23.76
C SER A 759 10.84 8.09 22.85
N THR A 760 10.01 8.40 21.85
CA THR A 760 9.63 7.51 20.75
C THR A 760 10.34 7.86 19.44
N GLY A 761 11.21 8.87 19.47
CA GLY A 761 11.91 9.42 18.32
C GLY A 761 13.30 8.81 18.08
N GLN A 762 14.26 9.66 17.70
CA GLN A 762 15.62 9.24 17.32
C GLN A 762 16.39 8.44 18.39
N PRO A 763 16.31 8.75 19.70
CA PRO A 763 16.99 7.97 20.74
C PRO A 763 16.56 6.49 20.79
N LEU A 764 15.28 6.19 20.53
CA LEU A 764 14.76 4.82 20.52
C LEU A 764 15.31 4.02 19.32
N LEU A 765 15.47 4.69 18.17
CA LEU A 765 16.11 4.10 16.99
C LEU A 765 17.59 3.80 17.27
N ASP A 766 18.29 4.70 17.95
CA ASP A 766 19.71 4.50 18.25
C ASP A 766 19.91 3.38 19.28
N LEU A 767 19.02 3.24 20.26
CA LEU A 767 18.97 2.07 21.14
C LEU A 767 18.73 0.77 20.37
N ALA A 768 17.83 0.76 19.39
CA ALA A 768 17.57 -0.42 18.56
C ALA A 768 18.82 -0.85 17.76
N LYS A 769 19.60 0.10 17.23
CA LYS A 769 20.90 -0.19 16.58
C LYS A 769 21.92 -0.78 17.53
N VAL A 770 21.96 -0.31 18.79
CA VAL A 770 22.81 -0.88 19.84
C VAL A 770 22.42 -2.33 20.10
N PHE A 771 21.13 -2.65 20.23
CA PHE A 771 20.67 -4.03 20.37
C PHE A 771 21.10 -4.90 19.19
N GLY A 772 20.90 -4.44 17.94
CA GLY A 772 21.33 -5.17 16.75
C GLY A 772 22.83 -5.51 16.76
N ARG A 773 23.68 -4.53 17.09
CA ARG A 773 25.13 -4.73 17.21
C ARG A 773 25.50 -5.82 18.20
N TYR A 774 24.85 -5.86 19.37
CA TYR A 774 25.18 -6.85 20.40
C TYR A 774 24.54 -8.21 20.17
N LEU A 775 23.44 -8.30 19.42
CA LEU A 775 22.94 -9.57 18.90
C LEU A 775 23.96 -10.21 17.95
N ASP A 776 24.56 -9.43 17.04
CA ASP A 776 25.63 -9.92 16.16
C ASP A 776 26.86 -10.37 16.96
N GLN A 777 27.29 -9.59 17.95
CA GLN A 777 28.42 -9.98 18.80
C GLN A 777 28.12 -11.24 19.62
N TYR A 778 26.89 -11.41 20.11
CA TYR A 778 26.49 -12.60 20.84
C TYR A 778 26.50 -13.84 19.94
N ALA A 779 25.95 -13.73 18.72
CA ALA A 779 26.01 -14.78 17.71
C ALA A 779 27.47 -15.20 17.40
N GLN A 780 28.34 -14.23 17.13
CA GLN A 780 29.72 -14.49 16.66
C GLN A 780 30.70 -14.87 17.76
N GLN A 781 30.66 -14.18 18.91
CA GLN A 781 31.68 -14.34 19.95
C GLN A 781 31.30 -15.39 21.00
N VAL A 782 30.00 -15.64 21.20
CA VAL A 782 29.49 -16.56 22.23
C VAL A 782 29.04 -17.86 21.59
N LEU A 783 27.99 -17.84 20.75
CA LEU A 783 27.39 -19.09 20.25
C LEU A 783 28.31 -19.84 19.27
N LEU A 784 28.90 -19.14 18.29
CA LEU A 784 29.81 -19.76 17.34
C LEU A 784 31.07 -20.34 18.01
N PHE A 785 31.52 -19.73 19.11
CA PHE A 785 32.68 -20.20 19.87
C PHE A 785 32.48 -21.61 20.45
N TYR A 786 31.27 -21.96 20.88
CA TYR A 786 30.98 -23.29 21.45
C TYR A 786 30.92 -24.41 20.40
N ILE A 787 30.69 -24.10 19.13
CA ILE A 787 30.61 -25.10 18.04
C ILE A 787 31.87 -25.13 17.16
N SER A 788 32.76 -24.13 17.24
CA SER A 788 33.95 -24.06 16.39
C SER A 788 35.09 -24.97 16.89
N GLU A 789 35.54 -25.91 16.05
CA GLU A 789 36.78 -26.68 16.25
C GLU A 789 37.98 -25.81 15.85
N LYS A 790 38.63 -25.12 16.80
CA LYS A 790 39.93 -24.46 16.50
C LYS A 790 41.10 -25.35 16.89
N PRO A 791 42.10 -25.57 16.01
CA PRO A 791 43.40 -26.07 16.40
C PRO A 791 44.20 -24.90 16.99
N THR A 792 43.99 -24.61 18.27
CA THR A 792 44.89 -23.70 19.01
C THR A 792 46.05 -24.52 19.55
N GLY A 793 47.27 -24.16 19.13
CA GLY A 793 48.49 -24.87 19.50
C GLY A 793 48.58 -25.17 20.99
N GLY A 794 48.70 -26.47 21.32
CA GLY A 794 49.22 -26.95 22.60
C GLY A 794 48.22 -27.53 23.60
N THR A 795 46.90 -27.33 23.46
CA THR A 795 45.90 -27.97 24.33
C THR A 795 44.86 -28.71 23.49
N PRO A 796 44.39 -29.89 23.93
CA PRO A 796 43.53 -30.74 23.12
C PRO A 796 42.24 -30.00 22.76
N SER A 797 42.01 -29.88 21.46
CA SER A 797 40.75 -29.46 20.82
C SER A 797 39.54 -29.96 21.60
N ARG A 798 38.73 -29.05 22.16
CA ARG A 798 37.42 -29.40 22.73
C ARG A 798 36.53 -29.85 21.57
N ILE A 799 36.42 -31.16 21.36
CA ILE A 799 35.38 -31.71 20.50
C ILE A 799 34.06 -31.41 21.23
N PRO A 800 33.17 -30.58 20.67
CA PRO A 800 31.91 -30.25 21.34
C PRO A 800 31.08 -31.53 21.51
N SER A 801 30.50 -31.71 22.70
CA SER A 801 29.59 -32.83 22.93
C SER A 801 28.31 -32.64 22.14
N VAL A 802 27.55 -33.72 21.90
CA VAL A 802 26.24 -33.60 21.24
C VAL A 802 25.27 -32.73 22.04
N GLU A 803 25.35 -32.79 23.37
CA GLU A 803 24.60 -31.91 24.27
C GLU A 803 24.95 -30.43 24.04
N ASP A 804 26.24 -30.08 23.96
CA ASP A 804 26.69 -28.70 23.72
C ASP A 804 26.18 -28.17 22.37
N VAL A 805 26.22 -28.98 21.32
CA VAL A 805 25.73 -28.61 19.98
C VAL A 805 24.21 -28.42 19.98
N ILE A 806 23.46 -29.25 20.71
CA ILE A 806 22.00 -29.14 20.83
C ILE A 806 21.60 -27.92 21.66
N LEU A 807 22.33 -27.59 22.74
CA LEU A 807 22.09 -26.36 23.51
C LEU A 807 22.33 -25.11 22.66
N VAL A 808 23.39 -25.09 21.84
CA VAL A 808 23.64 -23.98 20.90
C VAL A 808 22.55 -23.90 19.84
N LEU A 809 22.09 -25.05 19.30
CA LEU A 809 20.98 -25.10 18.35
C LEU A 809 19.68 -24.51 18.94
N ASN A 810 19.31 -24.95 20.13
CA ASN A 810 18.12 -24.45 20.83
C ASN A 810 18.24 -22.95 21.14
N THR A 811 19.43 -22.50 21.55
CA THR A 811 19.69 -21.09 21.87
C THR A 811 19.64 -20.22 20.63
N ALA A 812 20.24 -20.66 19.53
CA ALA A 812 20.20 -19.93 18.26
C ALA A 812 18.76 -19.80 17.73
N ASP A 813 17.96 -20.86 17.82
CA ASP A 813 16.54 -20.81 17.46
C ASP A 813 15.74 -19.88 18.38
N TYR A 814 15.97 -19.92 19.68
CA TYR A 814 15.38 -18.99 20.64
C TYR A 814 15.75 -17.53 20.33
N CYS A 815 17.01 -17.24 20.05
CA CYS A 815 17.49 -15.91 19.67
C CYS A 815 16.86 -15.45 18.35
N PHE A 816 16.74 -16.32 17.34
CA PHE A 816 16.06 -16.01 16.08
C PHE A 816 14.61 -15.55 16.31
N GLN A 817 13.83 -16.34 17.05
CA GLN A 817 12.43 -16.01 17.33
C GLN A 817 12.28 -14.74 18.17
N THR A 818 13.17 -14.56 19.16
CA THR A 818 13.10 -13.44 20.09
C THR A 818 13.56 -12.13 19.45
N SER A 819 14.53 -12.17 18.52
CA SER A 819 14.91 -11.01 17.70
C SER A 819 13.76 -10.48 16.86
N ASN A 820 13.00 -11.36 16.19
CA ASN A 820 11.81 -10.96 15.43
C ASN A 820 10.73 -10.36 16.33
N SER A 821 10.48 -10.94 17.51
CA SER A 821 9.54 -10.38 18.49
C SER A 821 10.01 -9.02 19.04
N LEU A 822 11.32 -8.83 19.19
CA LEU A 822 11.90 -7.58 19.64
C LEU A 822 11.72 -6.48 18.59
N GLU A 823 11.94 -6.78 17.31
CA GLU A 823 11.72 -5.85 16.20
C GLU A 823 10.27 -5.36 16.15
N GLU A 824 9.30 -6.27 16.21
CA GLU A 824 7.87 -5.95 16.27
C GLU A 824 7.52 -5.05 17.46
N LYS A 825 8.10 -5.35 18.64
CA LYS A 825 7.92 -4.52 19.84
C LYS A 825 8.50 -3.12 19.68
N ILE A 826 9.68 -2.98 19.07
CA ILE A 826 10.29 -1.67 18.80
C ILE A 826 9.42 -0.89 17.81
N LYS A 827 9.02 -1.52 16.70
CA LYS A 827 8.12 -0.93 15.70
C LYS A 827 6.77 -0.51 16.28
N SER A 828 6.24 -1.22 17.28
CA SER A 828 4.98 -0.83 17.94
C SER A 828 5.09 0.42 18.83
N ARG A 829 6.30 0.86 19.18
CA ARG A 829 6.56 1.95 20.15
C ARG A 829 7.23 3.17 19.54
N ILE A 830 7.91 3.02 18.40
CA ILE A 830 8.62 4.11 17.70
C ILE A 830 7.68 4.92 16.80
N ASP A 831 8.02 6.19 16.58
CA ASP A 831 7.29 7.09 15.68
C ASP A 831 7.18 6.52 14.26
N ASP A 832 6.02 6.75 13.61
CA ASP A 832 5.71 6.22 12.28
C ASP A 832 6.79 6.54 11.23
N ALA A 833 7.40 7.73 11.29
CA ALA A 833 8.44 8.16 10.35
C ALA A 833 9.77 7.38 10.48
N LEU A 834 9.99 6.67 11.59
CA LEU A 834 11.22 5.93 11.86
C LEU A 834 11.03 4.41 11.84
N LYS A 835 9.79 3.90 11.74
CA LYS A 835 9.49 2.45 11.73
C LYS A 835 10.24 1.69 10.64
N ASP A 836 10.34 2.26 9.45
CA ASP A 836 11.02 1.64 8.30
C ASP A 836 12.54 1.52 8.49
N LYS A 837 13.13 2.28 9.43
CA LYS A 837 14.55 2.25 9.74
C LYS A 837 14.93 1.19 10.78
N VAL A 838 13.95 0.53 11.38
CA VAL A 838 14.16 -0.55 12.34
C VAL A 838 14.15 -1.87 11.58
N ASP A 839 15.31 -2.51 11.48
CA ASP A 839 15.52 -3.81 10.83
C ASP A 839 16.49 -4.64 11.68
N LEU A 840 16.02 -5.79 12.17
CA LEU A 840 16.82 -6.79 12.88
C LEU A 840 16.88 -8.12 12.13
N GLN A 841 16.41 -8.16 10.87
CA GLN A 841 16.37 -9.38 10.06
C GLN A 841 17.77 -9.95 9.84
N SER A 842 18.76 -9.08 9.61
CA SER A 842 20.15 -9.52 9.42
C SER A 842 20.72 -10.27 10.65
N GLN A 843 20.38 -9.82 11.86
CA GLN A 843 20.76 -10.46 13.11
C GLN A 843 20.01 -11.78 13.32
N ALA A 844 18.71 -11.81 12.99
CA ALA A 844 17.92 -13.03 13.02
C ALA A 844 18.52 -14.09 12.08
N ASP A 845 18.83 -13.72 10.85
CA ASP A 845 19.46 -14.60 9.85
C ASP A 845 20.81 -15.14 10.32
N ALA A 846 21.61 -14.33 11.04
CA ALA A 846 22.86 -14.79 11.65
C ALA A 846 22.65 -15.94 12.65
N PHE A 847 21.61 -15.86 13.50
CA PHE A 847 21.26 -16.95 14.42
C PHE A 847 20.77 -18.21 13.67
N MET A 848 19.98 -18.05 12.61
CA MET A 848 19.57 -19.17 11.78
C MET A 848 20.78 -19.85 11.10
N GLY A 849 21.78 -19.06 10.69
CA GLY A 849 23.07 -19.55 10.20
C GLY A 849 23.81 -20.43 11.22
N ILE A 850 23.79 -20.03 12.50
CA ILE A 850 24.40 -20.80 13.61
C ILE A 850 23.61 -22.08 13.88
N ALA A 851 22.27 -22.03 13.89
CA ALA A 851 21.43 -23.22 14.01
C ALA A 851 21.74 -24.25 12.90
N SER A 852 21.88 -23.77 11.66
CA SER A 852 22.29 -24.60 10.52
C SER A 852 23.68 -25.21 10.70
N ALA A 853 24.64 -24.45 11.24
CA ALA A 853 25.99 -24.95 11.55
C ALA A 853 25.98 -26.02 12.65
N ALA A 854 25.13 -25.86 13.68
CA ALA A 854 24.95 -26.86 14.73
C ALA A 854 24.39 -28.18 14.16
N VAL A 855 23.36 -28.13 13.30
CA VAL A 855 22.83 -29.33 12.61
C VAL A 855 23.91 -30.04 11.79
N ARG A 856 24.77 -29.30 11.09
CA ARG A 856 25.92 -29.89 10.37
C ARG A 856 26.93 -30.54 11.31
N GLY A 857 27.20 -29.92 12.46
CA GLY A 857 28.05 -30.48 13.51
C GLY A 857 27.53 -31.84 14.00
N LEU A 858 26.21 -31.98 14.16
CA LEU A 858 25.57 -33.25 14.52
C LEU A 858 25.74 -34.32 13.44
N VAL A 859 25.56 -33.97 12.16
CA VAL A 859 25.75 -34.91 11.03
C VAL A 859 27.20 -35.36 10.92
N ARG A 860 28.16 -34.44 11.11
CA ARG A 860 29.60 -34.75 11.12
C ARG A 860 29.96 -35.74 12.23
N ARG A 861 29.23 -35.73 13.34
CA ARG A 861 29.43 -36.75 14.40
C ARG A 861 29.09 -38.15 13.92
N VAL A 862 28.02 -38.30 13.15
CA VAL A 862 27.68 -39.59 12.52
C VAL A 862 28.75 -39.97 11.50
N GLU A 863 29.19 -39.04 10.65
CA GLU A 863 30.22 -39.27 9.64
C GLU A 863 31.49 -39.93 10.20
N VAL A 864 32.01 -39.35 11.29
CA VAL A 864 33.23 -39.83 11.97
C VAL A 864 33.03 -41.26 12.50
N ASP A 865 31.83 -41.58 13.00
CA ASP A 865 31.52 -42.90 13.55
C ASP A 865 31.35 -43.99 12.46
N LEU A 866 31.14 -43.60 11.19
CA LEU A 866 30.98 -44.50 10.04
C LEU A 866 32.29 -44.89 9.32
N GLU A 867 33.38 -44.14 9.53
CA GLU A 867 34.67 -44.37 8.87
C GLU A 867 35.21 -45.81 9.01
N PRO A 868 35.06 -46.53 10.14
CA PRO A 868 35.47 -47.93 10.23
C PRO A 868 34.78 -48.84 9.20
N SER A 869 33.49 -48.64 8.94
CA SER A 869 32.72 -49.42 7.95
C SER A 869 33.12 -49.07 6.51
N TRP A 870 33.41 -47.79 6.24
CA TRP A 870 33.94 -47.38 4.94
C TRP A 870 35.32 -47.97 4.66
N ARG A 871 36.17 -48.07 5.68
CA ARG A 871 37.48 -48.72 5.57
C ARG A 871 37.36 -50.21 5.24
N GLU A 872 36.40 -50.90 5.83
CA GLU A 872 36.13 -52.31 5.55
C GLU A 872 35.71 -52.51 4.08
N MET A 873 34.78 -51.68 3.58
CA MET A 873 34.36 -51.68 2.17
C MET A 873 35.54 -51.52 1.20
N ARG A 874 36.45 -50.57 1.46
CA ARG A 874 37.62 -50.32 0.59
C ARG A 874 38.61 -51.49 0.55
N ASN A 875 38.65 -52.31 1.59
CA ASN A 875 39.56 -53.45 1.69
C ASN A 875 38.99 -54.76 1.11
N MET A 876 37.72 -54.77 0.69
CA MET A 876 37.09 -55.95 0.09
C MET A 876 37.64 -56.24 -1.31
N SER A 877 37.76 -57.52 -1.65
CA SER A 877 38.23 -57.98 -2.97
C SER A 877 37.11 -57.99 -4.02
N TRP A 878 36.64 -56.81 -4.42
CA TRP A 878 35.53 -56.61 -5.38
C TRP A 878 35.73 -57.24 -6.76
N SER A 879 36.95 -57.64 -7.11
CA SER A 879 37.30 -58.30 -8.36
C SER A 879 37.03 -59.80 -8.40
N LYS A 880 36.83 -60.45 -7.24
CA LYS A 880 36.68 -61.92 -7.11
C LYS A 880 35.25 -62.38 -6.79
N ILE A 881 34.29 -61.46 -6.85
CA ILE A 881 32.90 -61.73 -6.47
C ILE A 881 32.13 -62.11 -7.74
N GLU A 882 31.68 -63.36 -7.85
CA GLU A 882 31.04 -63.89 -9.06
C GLU A 882 29.50 -63.96 -8.97
N ILE A 883 28.92 -64.21 -7.79
CA ILE A 883 27.45 -64.29 -7.58
C ILE A 883 27.11 -63.68 -6.22
N GLY A 884 26.24 -62.67 -6.20
CA GLY A 884 25.81 -61.97 -4.98
C GLY A 884 24.49 -62.52 -4.42
N GLU A 885 24.56 -63.49 -3.50
CA GLU A 885 23.36 -64.01 -2.80
C GLU A 885 23.23 -63.48 -1.35
N HIS A 886 24.26 -62.85 -0.80
CA HIS A 886 24.32 -62.44 0.60
C HIS A 886 24.74 -60.98 0.76
N GLN A 887 24.28 -60.33 1.83
CA GLN A 887 24.63 -58.94 2.17
C GLN A 887 26.13 -58.81 2.45
N SER A 888 26.76 -57.72 1.97
CA SER A 888 28.18 -57.48 2.19
C SER A 888 28.52 -57.30 3.69
N PRO A 889 29.66 -57.81 4.19
CA PRO A 889 30.02 -57.76 5.62
C PRO A 889 30.03 -56.35 6.23
N TYR A 890 30.50 -55.34 5.49
CA TYR A 890 30.57 -53.97 5.99
C TYR A 890 29.19 -53.32 6.21
N ILE A 891 28.15 -53.79 5.51
CA ILE A 891 26.81 -53.17 5.56
C ILE A 891 26.20 -53.37 6.94
N THR A 892 26.29 -54.56 7.53
CA THR A 892 25.74 -54.81 8.87
C THR A 892 26.36 -53.87 9.93
N GLY A 893 27.68 -53.66 9.86
CA GLY A 893 28.38 -52.71 10.72
C GLY A 893 27.96 -51.26 10.46
N LEU A 894 27.76 -50.90 9.19
CA LEU A 894 27.32 -49.57 8.77
C LEU A 894 25.89 -49.28 9.26
N GLU A 895 24.95 -50.21 9.09
CA GLU A 895 23.55 -50.06 9.49
C GLU A 895 23.40 -49.86 10.99
N ASN A 896 24.12 -50.64 11.80
CA ASN A 896 24.10 -50.51 13.25
C ASN A 896 24.63 -49.15 13.70
N ARG A 897 25.77 -48.71 13.16
CA ARG A 897 26.37 -47.40 13.48
C ARG A 897 25.47 -46.23 13.09
N ILE A 898 24.82 -46.30 11.92
CA ILE A 898 23.85 -45.29 11.49
C ILE A 898 22.67 -45.26 12.46
N LYS A 899 22.09 -46.41 12.81
CA LYS A 899 20.92 -46.49 13.70
C LYS A 899 21.24 -46.01 15.11
N ASP A 900 22.33 -46.50 15.70
CA ASP A 900 22.71 -46.19 17.09
C ASP A 900 22.93 -44.68 17.26
N ARG A 901 23.82 -44.09 16.45
CA ARG A 901 24.15 -42.67 16.56
C ARG A 901 22.97 -41.78 16.20
N SER A 902 22.24 -42.09 15.13
CA SER A 902 21.10 -41.28 14.70
C SER A 902 19.98 -41.33 15.73
N SER A 903 19.72 -42.48 16.36
CA SER A 903 18.72 -42.61 17.42
C SER A 903 19.08 -41.79 18.67
N GLU A 904 20.36 -41.74 19.04
CA GLU A 904 20.87 -40.90 20.13
C GLU A 904 20.63 -39.40 19.84
N ILE A 905 21.01 -38.92 18.65
CA ILE A 905 20.83 -37.50 18.27
C ILE A 905 19.34 -37.15 18.19
N LEU A 906 18.55 -37.98 17.50
CA LEU A 906 17.12 -37.74 17.30
C LEU A 906 16.34 -37.79 18.62
N GLY A 907 16.78 -38.59 19.59
CA GLY A 907 16.21 -38.62 20.93
C GLY A 907 16.45 -37.33 21.73
N MET A 908 17.55 -36.62 21.45
CA MET A 908 17.89 -35.35 22.11
C MET A 908 17.34 -34.11 21.37
N LEU A 909 16.93 -34.24 20.11
CA LEU A 909 16.34 -33.16 19.32
C LEU A 909 14.83 -33.04 19.60
N HIS A 910 14.43 -31.99 20.33
CA HIS A 910 13.02 -31.76 20.64
C HIS A 910 12.18 -31.32 19.42
N LYS A 911 12.74 -30.45 18.55
CA LYS A 911 12.00 -29.85 17.43
C LYS A 911 12.11 -30.69 16.16
N GLN A 912 10.95 -31.08 15.61
CA GLN A 912 10.85 -31.93 14.41
C GLN A 912 11.52 -31.32 13.18
N GLN A 913 11.54 -30.00 13.04
CA GLN A 913 12.23 -29.33 11.92
C GLN A 913 13.74 -29.57 11.90
N TYR A 914 14.36 -29.67 13.08
CA TYR A 914 15.79 -29.93 13.20
C TYR A 914 16.11 -31.43 13.09
N ALA A 915 15.23 -32.30 13.60
CA ALA A 915 15.30 -33.73 13.34
C ALA A 915 15.22 -34.05 11.83
N ARG A 916 14.31 -33.37 11.13
CA ARG A 916 14.16 -33.42 9.67
C ARG A 916 15.42 -32.94 8.95
N ALA A 917 15.91 -31.75 9.29
CA ALA A 917 17.10 -31.17 8.69
C ALA A 917 18.35 -32.04 8.93
N PHE A 918 18.49 -32.63 10.10
CA PHE A 918 19.54 -33.60 10.40
C PHE A 918 19.46 -34.82 9.48
N ALA A 919 18.29 -35.45 9.36
CA ALA A 919 18.10 -36.63 8.51
C ALA A 919 18.33 -36.33 7.02
N ASP A 920 17.86 -35.18 6.54
CA ASP A 920 18.07 -34.75 5.15
C ASP A 920 19.56 -34.56 4.82
N ASN A 921 20.29 -33.88 5.69
CA ASN A 921 21.74 -33.68 5.53
C ASN A 921 22.53 -34.99 5.65
N LEU A 922 22.09 -35.92 6.51
CA LEU A 922 22.70 -37.23 6.65
C LEU A 922 22.56 -38.07 5.38
N VAL A 923 21.41 -38.01 4.69
CA VAL A 923 21.17 -38.72 3.41
C VAL A 923 22.12 -38.24 2.32
N GLU A 924 22.25 -36.92 2.15
CA GLU A 924 23.15 -36.34 1.13
C GLU A 924 24.63 -36.63 1.44
N LEU A 925 25.02 -36.56 2.72
CA LEU A 925 26.35 -36.95 3.16
C LEU A 925 26.64 -38.43 2.86
N LEU A 926 25.71 -39.33 3.20
CA LEU A 926 25.89 -40.77 2.96
C LEU A 926 25.97 -41.11 1.47
N ALA A 927 25.13 -40.50 0.63
CA ALA A 927 25.18 -40.72 -0.82
C ALA A 927 26.52 -40.26 -1.41
N SER A 928 26.99 -39.06 -1.03
CA SER A 928 28.26 -38.51 -1.52
C SER A 928 29.49 -39.28 -1.02
N THR A 929 29.52 -39.65 0.27
CA THR A 929 30.60 -40.48 0.83
C THR A 929 30.61 -41.89 0.25
N TYR A 930 29.46 -42.48 -0.05
CA TYR A 930 29.39 -43.80 -0.68
C TYR A 930 30.00 -43.79 -2.10
N VAL A 931 29.65 -42.82 -2.93
CA VAL A 931 30.25 -42.65 -4.28
C VAL A 931 31.78 -42.46 -4.19
N ALA A 932 32.26 -41.66 -3.23
CA ALA A 932 33.69 -41.45 -3.02
C ALA A 932 34.43 -42.73 -2.60
N ASN A 933 33.79 -43.62 -1.85
CA ASN A 933 34.34 -44.92 -1.47
C ASN A 933 34.31 -45.94 -2.63
N ILE A 934 33.24 -45.97 -3.44
CA ILE A 934 33.17 -46.80 -4.67
C ILE A 934 34.35 -46.47 -5.60
N ALA A 935 34.69 -45.18 -5.75
CA ALA A 935 35.80 -44.71 -6.57
C ALA A 935 37.16 -45.35 -6.22
N GLN A 936 37.33 -45.75 -4.96
CA GLN A 936 38.56 -46.32 -4.40
C GLN A 936 38.59 -47.85 -4.48
N CYS A 937 37.46 -48.50 -4.77
CA CYS A 937 37.30 -49.96 -4.75
C CYS A 937 37.76 -50.65 -6.05
N LYS A 938 38.93 -50.29 -6.59
CA LYS A 938 39.41 -50.80 -7.89
C LYS A 938 40.20 -52.12 -7.79
N PRO A 939 40.00 -53.12 -8.67
CA PRO A 939 38.99 -53.21 -9.73
C PRO A 939 37.68 -53.86 -9.27
N ILE A 940 36.57 -53.48 -9.89
CA ILE A 940 35.21 -53.97 -9.61
C ILE A 940 34.79 -54.95 -10.72
N SER A 941 34.45 -56.18 -10.35
CA SER A 941 33.92 -57.20 -11.27
C SER A 941 32.41 -57.02 -11.54
N GLU A 942 31.86 -57.78 -12.49
CA GLU A 942 30.41 -57.78 -12.79
C GLU A 942 29.57 -58.16 -11.55
N GLY A 943 29.92 -59.27 -10.90
CA GLY A 943 29.27 -59.70 -9.66
C GLY A 943 29.53 -58.76 -8.48
N GLY A 944 30.69 -58.10 -8.44
CA GLY A 944 30.98 -57.03 -7.48
C GLY A 944 30.08 -55.80 -7.66
N ALA A 945 29.81 -55.39 -8.91
CA ALA A 945 28.92 -54.28 -9.22
C ALA A 945 27.45 -54.61 -8.90
N GLU A 946 27.02 -55.85 -9.16
CA GLU A 946 25.71 -56.35 -8.77
C GLU A 946 25.53 -56.37 -7.25
N GLN A 947 26.54 -56.84 -6.51
CA GLN A 947 26.53 -56.81 -5.05
C GLN A 947 26.48 -55.38 -4.48
N MET A 948 27.25 -54.44 -5.05
CA MET A 948 27.17 -53.02 -4.64
C MET A 948 25.79 -52.41 -4.92
N LEU A 949 25.05 -52.89 -5.94
CA LEU A 949 23.69 -52.44 -6.22
C LEU A 949 22.72 -52.94 -5.12
N LEU A 950 22.88 -54.18 -4.66
CA LEU A 950 22.14 -54.71 -3.51
C LEU A 950 22.48 -53.95 -2.22
N ASP A 951 23.76 -53.64 -2.00
CA ASP A 951 24.22 -52.83 -0.87
C ASP A 951 23.61 -51.41 -0.90
N THR A 952 23.48 -50.81 -2.09
CA THR A 952 22.81 -49.52 -2.29
C THR A 952 21.36 -49.57 -1.82
N HIS A 953 20.65 -50.66 -2.12
CA HIS A 953 19.27 -50.86 -1.64
C HIS A 953 19.20 -51.06 -0.13
N ALA A 954 20.16 -51.77 0.49
CA ALA A 954 20.23 -51.94 1.95
C ALA A 954 20.44 -50.60 2.68
N ILE A 955 21.40 -49.78 2.22
CA ILE A 955 21.66 -48.44 2.78
C ILE A 955 20.42 -47.55 2.63
N ARG A 956 19.77 -47.58 1.46
CA ARG A 956 18.52 -46.84 1.20
C ARG A 956 17.42 -47.25 2.18
N ASN A 957 17.22 -48.56 2.39
CA ASN A 957 16.20 -49.07 3.31
C ASN A 957 16.48 -48.63 4.75
N THR A 958 17.74 -48.70 5.19
CA THR A 958 18.14 -48.20 6.52
C THR A 958 17.85 -46.71 6.67
N LEU A 959 18.15 -45.89 5.68
CA LEU A 959 17.88 -44.44 5.69
C LEU A 959 16.39 -44.10 5.77
N THR A 960 15.52 -44.89 5.13
CA THR A 960 14.06 -44.68 5.21
C THR A 960 13.48 -44.86 6.62
N GLN A 961 14.21 -45.56 7.50
CA GLN A 961 13.79 -45.88 8.86
C GLN A 961 14.49 -45.03 9.94
N ILE A 962 15.31 -44.03 9.56
CA ILE A 962 16.07 -43.22 10.53
C ILE A 962 15.18 -42.30 11.36
N LEU A 963 14.15 -41.71 10.75
CA LEU A 963 13.24 -40.81 11.48
C LEU A 963 12.26 -41.61 12.34
N PRO A 964 12.01 -41.17 13.59
CA PRO A 964 11.02 -41.81 14.45
C PRO A 964 9.61 -41.63 13.88
N GLY A 965 8.82 -42.70 13.83
CA GLY A 965 7.45 -42.68 13.31
C GLY A 965 7.35 -42.91 11.80
N THR A 966 6.26 -42.47 11.17
CA THR A 966 6.06 -42.66 9.72
C THR A 966 6.84 -41.58 8.95
N PRO A 967 7.79 -41.97 8.07
CA PRO A 967 8.63 -41.01 7.37
C PRO A 967 7.83 -40.16 6.36
N PRO A 968 8.03 -38.82 6.30
CA PRO A 968 7.32 -37.96 5.35
C PRO A 968 7.57 -38.35 3.88
N PRO A 969 6.57 -38.26 2.97
CA PRO A 969 6.74 -38.61 1.56
C PRO A 969 7.88 -37.85 0.85
N LEU A 970 8.07 -36.58 1.20
CA LEU A 970 9.18 -35.77 0.67
C LEU A 970 10.55 -36.28 1.09
N PHE A 971 10.66 -36.89 2.27
CA PHE A 971 11.89 -37.55 2.71
C PHE A 971 12.21 -38.77 1.85
N LEU A 972 11.21 -39.64 1.69
CA LEU A 972 11.35 -40.87 0.93
C LEU A 972 11.74 -40.56 -0.53
N LYS A 973 11.15 -39.51 -1.10
CA LYS A 973 11.52 -39.00 -2.43
C LYS A 973 12.97 -38.52 -2.47
N ARG A 974 13.45 -37.79 -1.44
CA ARG A 974 14.85 -37.34 -1.35
C ARG A 974 15.83 -38.49 -1.19
N VAL A 975 15.55 -39.45 -0.31
CA VAL A 975 16.35 -40.68 -0.13
C VAL A 975 16.47 -41.44 -1.46
N THR A 976 15.35 -41.61 -2.16
CA THR A 976 15.31 -42.27 -3.47
C THR A 976 16.10 -41.49 -4.52
N ALA A 977 15.96 -40.16 -4.56
CA ALA A 977 16.67 -39.31 -5.52
C ALA A 977 18.18 -39.25 -5.27
N ALA A 978 18.62 -39.21 -4.01
CA ALA A 978 20.04 -39.16 -3.64
C ALA A 978 20.78 -40.45 -4.02
N PHE A 979 20.21 -41.61 -3.71
CA PHE A 979 20.81 -42.92 -4.01
C PHE A 979 20.54 -43.40 -5.45
N GLY A 980 19.46 -42.95 -6.09
CA GLY A 980 19.18 -43.22 -7.50
C GLY A 980 20.24 -42.68 -8.46
N LYS A 981 21.01 -41.67 -8.02
CA LYS A 981 22.18 -41.13 -8.75
C LYS A 981 23.34 -42.14 -8.87
N ILE A 982 23.40 -43.14 -7.99
CA ILE A 982 24.50 -44.13 -7.91
C ILE A 982 24.24 -45.32 -8.83
N GLU A 983 22.97 -45.67 -9.05
CA GLU A 983 22.58 -46.82 -9.86
C GLU A 983 23.15 -46.82 -11.30
N PRO A 984 23.19 -45.70 -12.05
CA PRO A 984 23.72 -45.72 -13.41
C PRO A 984 25.22 -46.05 -13.49
N LEU A 985 25.99 -45.65 -12.47
CA LEU A 985 27.41 -46.00 -12.35
C LEU A 985 27.58 -47.51 -12.19
N LEU A 986 26.85 -48.11 -11.25
CA LEU A 986 26.93 -49.55 -10.95
C LEU A 986 26.37 -50.41 -12.10
N LYS A 987 25.25 -50.00 -12.71
CA LYS A 987 24.66 -50.68 -13.89
C LYS A 987 25.60 -50.67 -15.09
N THR A 988 26.40 -49.60 -15.27
CA THR A 988 27.43 -49.58 -16.33
C THR A 988 28.57 -50.55 -16.03
N LEU A 989 29.00 -50.65 -14.77
CA LEU A 989 30.05 -51.58 -14.35
C LEU A 989 29.61 -53.06 -14.45
N GLN A 990 28.31 -53.35 -14.33
CA GLN A 990 27.72 -54.69 -14.48
C GLN A 990 27.80 -55.24 -15.91
N VAL A 991 27.89 -54.39 -16.95
CA VAL A 991 27.87 -54.86 -18.35
C VAL A 991 29.19 -55.52 -18.73
N ARG A 992 29.12 -56.67 -19.41
CA ARG A 992 30.32 -57.41 -19.83
C ARG A 992 31.20 -56.59 -20.79
N PRO A 993 32.53 -56.67 -20.67
CA PRO A 993 33.45 -55.97 -21.58
C PRO A 993 33.51 -56.61 -22.98
N SER A 994 33.00 -57.83 -23.15
CA SER A 994 32.89 -58.50 -24.44
C SER A 994 31.41 -58.82 -24.75
N PRO A 995 30.88 -58.44 -25.93
CA PRO A 995 31.55 -57.69 -27.00
C PRO A 995 31.84 -56.22 -26.62
N PRO A 996 32.93 -55.60 -27.12
CA PRO A 996 33.41 -54.28 -26.70
C PRO A 996 32.39 -53.15 -26.96
N GLU A 997 31.52 -53.31 -27.95
CA GLU A 997 30.45 -52.37 -28.27
C GLU A 997 29.39 -52.27 -27.17
N ALA A 998 29.16 -53.35 -26.40
CA ALA A 998 28.14 -53.38 -25.35
C ALA A 998 28.48 -52.44 -24.19
N LEU A 999 29.75 -52.39 -23.77
CA LEU A 999 30.20 -51.52 -22.69
C LEU A 999 30.16 -50.03 -23.08
N VAL A 1000 30.52 -49.73 -24.32
CA VAL A 1000 30.43 -48.36 -24.88
C VAL A 1000 28.97 -47.89 -24.93
N GLN A 1001 28.06 -48.76 -25.40
CA GLN A 1001 26.63 -48.46 -25.41
C GLN A 1001 26.06 -48.29 -24.00
N ALA A 1002 26.45 -49.14 -23.05
CA ALA A 1002 26.02 -49.05 -21.66
C ALA A 1002 26.44 -47.72 -21.01
N TYR A 1003 27.66 -47.25 -21.27
CA TYR A 1003 28.12 -45.95 -20.80
C TYR A 1003 27.32 -44.79 -21.40
N LEU A 1004 27.07 -44.81 -22.72
CA LEU A 1004 26.30 -43.78 -23.42
C LEU A 1004 24.82 -43.75 -23.00
N ILE A 1005 24.25 -44.87 -22.54
CA ILE A 1005 22.84 -44.97 -22.12
C ILE A 1005 22.66 -44.64 -20.63
N HIS A 1006 23.51 -45.18 -19.76
CA HIS A 1006 23.33 -45.04 -18.32
C HIS A 1006 23.94 -43.75 -17.77
N ILE A 1007 25.17 -43.41 -18.18
CA ILE A 1007 25.90 -42.24 -17.67
C ILE A 1007 25.63 -41.00 -18.54
N SER A 1008 25.36 -41.21 -19.84
CA SER A 1008 24.96 -40.18 -20.81
C SER A 1008 25.93 -39.00 -20.89
N ASP A 1009 27.24 -39.29 -20.96
CA ASP A 1009 28.33 -38.32 -20.89
C ASP A 1009 29.23 -38.37 -22.15
N LEU A 1010 29.69 -37.21 -22.62
CA LEU A 1010 30.61 -37.03 -23.76
C LEU A 1010 32.09 -37.03 -23.36
N SER A 1011 32.39 -36.97 -22.07
CA SER A 1011 33.75 -36.83 -21.54
C SER A 1011 34.56 -38.13 -21.65
N GLU A 1012 35.54 -38.14 -22.54
CA GLU A 1012 36.52 -39.24 -22.66
C GLU A 1012 37.26 -39.49 -21.34
N VAL A 1013 37.55 -38.44 -20.56
CA VAL A 1013 38.20 -38.55 -19.25
C VAL A 1013 37.34 -39.36 -18.30
N ASN A 1014 36.03 -39.12 -18.29
CA ASN A 1014 35.10 -39.86 -17.44
C ASN A 1014 34.89 -41.29 -17.95
N PHE A 1015 34.93 -41.52 -19.25
CA PHE A 1015 34.89 -42.88 -19.81
C PHE A 1015 36.12 -43.70 -19.41
N ARG A 1016 37.32 -43.12 -19.52
CA ARG A 1016 38.58 -43.76 -19.05
C ARG A 1016 38.53 -44.09 -17.56
N LYS A 1017 37.94 -43.22 -16.74
CA LYS A 1017 37.72 -43.47 -15.30
C LYS A 1017 36.87 -44.72 -15.04
N ILE A 1018 35.82 -44.95 -15.84
CA ILE A 1018 34.98 -46.16 -15.76
C ILE A 1018 35.75 -47.41 -16.19
N LEU A 1019 36.57 -47.32 -17.24
CA LEU A 1019 37.42 -48.44 -17.69
C LEU A 1019 38.43 -48.86 -16.60
N GLU A 1020 39.01 -47.88 -15.89
CA GLU A 1020 39.88 -48.15 -14.74
C GLU A 1020 39.15 -48.80 -13.57
N LEU A 1021 37.94 -48.35 -13.26
CA LEU A 1021 37.09 -48.93 -12.20
C LEU A 1021 36.74 -50.38 -12.51
N LYS A 1022 36.46 -50.71 -13.77
CA LYS A 1022 36.17 -52.08 -14.23
C LYS A 1022 37.42 -52.98 -14.29
N GLY A 1023 38.63 -52.40 -14.25
CA GLY A 1023 39.89 -53.14 -14.26
C GLY A 1023 40.46 -53.47 -15.64
N ILE A 1024 39.99 -52.81 -16.70
CA ILE A 1024 40.55 -52.93 -18.05
C ILE A 1024 41.85 -52.12 -18.07
N ARG A 1025 43.00 -52.77 -17.88
CA ARG A 1025 44.31 -52.10 -17.70
C ARG A 1025 45.19 -52.12 -18.95
N ALA A 1026 44.90 -52.99 -19.92
CA ALA A 1026 45.68 -53.09 -21.14
C ALA A 1026 45.48 -51.83 -21.99
N LYS A 1027 46.57 -51.10 -22.24
CA LYS A 1027 46.52 -49.82 -22.96
C LYS A 1027 45.98 -49.97 -24.40
N SER A 1028 46.25 -51.11 -25.04
CA SER A 1028 45.70 -51.47 -26.35
C SER A 1028 44.18 -51.64 -26.32
N GLU A 1029 43.66 -52.33 -25.31
CA GLU A 1029 42.23 -52.59 -25.12
C GLU A 1029 41.46 -51.32 -24.73
N GLN A 1030 42.03 -50.49 -23.86
CA GLN A 1030 41.45 -49.18 -23.52
C GLN A 1030 41.38 -48.26 -24.73
N ASN A 1031 42.43 -48.20 -25.56
CA ASN A 1031 42.43 -47.35 -26.75
C ASN A 1031 41.40 -47.83 -27.78
N HIS A 1032 41.24 -49.13 -27.97
CA HIS A 1032 40.21 -49.70 -28.83
C HIS A 1032 38.79 -49.32 -28.38
N LEU A 1033 38.50 -49.42 -27.08
CA LEU A 1033 37.20 -49.02 -26.52
C LEU A 1033 36.97 -47.50 -26.61
N VAL A 1034 38.03 -46.70 -26.45
CA VAL A 1034 37.94 -45.24 -26.63
C VAL A 1034 37.69 -44.88 -28.09
N GLU A 1035 38.31 -45.56 -29.05
CA GLU A 1035 38.03 -45.37 -30.48
C GLU A 1035 36.57 -45.70 -30.80
N LEU A 1036 36.04 -46.84 -30.30
CA LEU A 1036 34.62 -47.19 -30.43
C LEU A 1036 33.71 -46.13 -29.79
N PHE A 1037 34.06 -45.60 -28.62
CA PHE A 1037 33.34 -44.49 -27.99
C PHE A 1037 33.35 -43.23 -28.85
N GLN A 1038 34.50 -42.87 -29.44
CA GLN A 1038 34.62 -41.72 -30.34
C GLN A 1038 33.79 -41.88 -31.62
N MET A 1039 33.65 -43.10 -32.12
CA MET A 1039 32.78 -43.42 -33.27
C MET A 1039 31.29 -43.35 -32.90
N HIS A 1040 30.89 -43.88 -31.75
CA HIS A 1040 29.50 -43.99 -31.35
C HIS A 1040 28.91 -42.70 -30.73
N LYS A 1041 29.73 -41.81 -30.14
CA LYS A 1041 29.25 -40.59 -29.49
C LYS A 1041 28.57 -39.58 -30.44
N PHE A 1042 28.87 -39.64 -31.73
CA PHE A 1042 28.25 -38.81 -32.78
C PHE A 1042 27.14 -39.53 -33.56
N SER A 1043 26.78 -40.74 -33.14
CA SER A 1043 25.67 -41.46 -33.76
C SER A 1043 24.36 -40.68 -33.57
N PRO A 1044 23.50 -40.58 -34.60
CA PRO A 1044 22.21 -39.90 -34.49
C PRO A 1044 21.31 -40.49 -33.39
N ARG A 1045 21.59 -41.71 -32.91
CA ARG A 1045 20.89 -42.38 -31.81
C ARG A 1045 21.04 -41.71 -30.44
N TYR A 1046 22.11 -40.95 -30.20
CA TYR A 1046 22.43 -40.39 -28.88
C TYR A 1046 22.58 -38.86 -28.87
N LYS A 1047 22.41 -38.21 -30.04
CA LYS A 1047 22.75 -36.80 -30.28
C LYS A 1047 22.01 -35.82 -29.35
N ASP A 1048 20.79 -36.14 -28.95
CA ASP A 1048 19.91 -35.24 -28.18
C ASP A 1048 19.87 -35.55 -26.67
N THR A 1049 20.58 -36.59 -26.20
CA THR A 1049 20.49 -37.10 -24.81
C THR A 1049 21.79 -37.01 -24.00
N LEU A 1050 22.92 -36.65 -24.63
CA LEU A 1050 24.24 -36.67 -23.98
C LEU A 1050 24.62 -35.29 -23.40
N VAL A 1051 25.18 -35.30 -22.19
CA VAL A 1051 25.68 -34.11 -21.48
C VAL A 1051 27.20 -33.99 -21.65
N GLU A 1052 27.75 -32.76 -21.69
CA GLU A 1052 29.19 -32.54 -21.89
C GLU A 1052 30.09 -33.19 -20.83
N LYS A 1053 29.69 -33.11 -19.55
CA LYS A 1053 30.34 -33.75 -18.40
C LYS A 1053 29.28 -34.12 -17.38
N SER A 1054 29.17 -35.40 -17.01
CA SER A 1054 28.20 -35.81 -15.98
C SER A 1054 28.66 -35.38 -14.57
N PRO A 1055 27.82 -34.67 -13.80
CA PRO A 1055 28.14 -34.29 -12.42
C PRO A 1055 28.27 -35.52 -11.50
N LEU A 1056 27.76 -36.70 -11.92
CA LEU A 1056 27.92 -37.97 -11.19
C LEU A 1056 29.38 -38.44 -11.11
N LEU A 1057 30.18 -38.16 -12.15
CA LEU A 1057 31.57 -38.65 -12.27
C LEU A 1057 32.62 -37.57 -11.99
N THR A 1058 32.17 -36.34 -11.76
CA THR A 1058 33.02 -35.21 -11.40
C THR A 1058 33.72 -35.40 -10.03
N PRO A 1059 33.09 -36.00 -8.99
CA PRO A 1059 33.74 -36.31 -7.71
C PRO A 1059 34.75 -37.49 -7.77
N LEU A 1060 34.72 -38.30 -8.84
CA LEU A 1060 35.60 -39.46 -8.99
C LEU A 1060 37.02 -39.01 -9.39
N ASN A 1061 37.80 -38.49 -8.45
CA ASN A 1061 39.21 -38.16 -8.70
C ASN A 1061 40.06 -39.42 -8.52
N LEU A 1062 40.48 -40.03 -9.63
CA LEU A 1062 41.15 -41.34 -9.66
C LEU A 1062 42.68 -41.28 -9.52
N SER A 1063 43.28 -40.09 -9.41
CA SER A 1063 44.71 -39.88 -9.26
C SER A 1063 45.16 -40.08 -7.81
N ALA A 1064 45.37 -41.33 -7.42
CA ALA A 1064 46.17 -41.72 -6.26
C ALA A 1064 47.06 -42.91 -6.62
N SER A 1065 48.02 -42.70 -7.53
CA SER A 1065 49.09 -43.67 -7.78
C SER A 1065 50.36 -43.27 -7.02
N GLY A 1066 50.60 -43.95 -5.90
CA GLY A 1066 51.93 -44.34 -5.41
C GLY A 1066 52.86 -43.27 -4.80
N THR A 1067 52.81 -43.13 -3.47
CA THR A 1067 54.01 -43.24 -2.60
C THR A 1067 53.56 -43.46 -1.16
N SER A 1068 53.94 -44.60 -0.61
CA SER A 1068 53.77 -44.99 0.79
C SER A 1068 54.81 -44.27 1.67
N THR A 1069 54.43 -43.18 2.31
CA THR A 1069 55.04 -42.74 3.58
C THR A 1069 53.95 -42.13 4.44
N GLY A 1070 53.74 -42.72 5.62
CA GLY A 1070 52.66 -42.39 6.54
C GLY A 1070 52.58 -40.90 6.87
N THR A 1071 51.51 -40.26 6.40
CA THR A 1071 50.99 -39.01 6.94
C THR A 1071 49.47 -39.08 6.86
N ALA A 1072 48.82 -38.74 7.97
CA ALA A 1072 47.38 -38.74 8.12
C ALA A 1072 46.72 -37.91 7.00
N VAL A 1073 45.59 -38.40 6.49
CA VAL A 1073 44.69 -37.65 5.61
C VAL A 1073 44.42 -36.29 6.26
N THR A 1074 44.91 -35.21 5.65
CA THR A 1074 44.70 -33.86 6.19
C THR A 1074 43.24 -33.42 6.00
N PRO A 1075 42.66 -32.63 6.92
CA PRO A 1075 41.25 -32.23 6.90
C PRO A 1075 40.84 -31.36 5.70
N ALA A 1076 41.78 -30.97 4.84
CA ALA A 1076 41.57 -30.05 3.74
C ALA A 1076 40.79 -30.65 2.56
N GLY A 1077 40.88 -31.97 2.34
CA GLY A 1077 40.09 -32.65 1.30
C GLY A 1077 38.60 -32.75 1.62
N ALA A 1078 38.23 -32.79 2.91
CA ALA A 1078 36.84 -32.82 3.37
C ALA A 1078 36.15 -31.44 3.23
N LEU A 1079 36.92 -30.34 3.33
CA LEU A 1079 36.41 -28.97 3.18
C LEU A 1079 35.87 -28.66 1.78
N HIS A 1080 36.38 -29.33 0.74
CA HIS A 1080 35.94 -29.10 -0.63
C HIS A 1080 34.62 -29.83 -1.00
N ASN A 1081 34.27 -30.90 -0.28
CA ASN A 1081 32.94 -31.54 -0.36
C ASN A 1081 31.90 -30.81 0.52
N LEU A 1082 32.35 -30.06 1.53
CA LEU A 1082 31.49 -29.28 2.42
C LEU A 1082 30.88 -28.02 1.76
N SER A 1083 31.56 -27.40 0.79
CA SER A 1083 31.01 -26.27 0.03
C SER A 1083 29.86 -26.70 -0.91
N ALA A 1084 29.94 -27.92 -1.46
CA ALA A 1084 28.88 -28.51 -2.29
C ALA A 1084 27.64 -28.92 -1.48
N LEU A 1085 27.82 -29.37 -0.22
CA LEU A 1085 26.74 -29.64 0.74
C LEU A 1085 26.10 -28.35 1.29
N GLY A 1086 26.83 -27.23 1.32
CA GLY A 1086 26.36 -25.91 1.76
C GLY A 1086 25.14 -25.40 0.98
N ASN A 1087 25.09 -25.63 -0.34
CA ASN A 1087 23.97 -25.23 -1.19
C ASN A 1087 22.69 -26.06 -0.95
N SER A 1088 22.82 -27.30 -0.45
CA SER A 1088 21.70 -28.24 -0.29
C SER A 1088 21.04 -28.16 1.09
N ALA A 1089 21.81 -27.90 2.14
CA ALA A 1089 21.31 -27.76 3.52
C ALA A 1089 20.50 -26.46 3.74
N ALA A 1090 20.98 -25.36 3.13
CA ALA A 1090 20.31 -24.06 3.04
C ALA A 1090 18.94 -24.17 2.36
N ALA A 1091 18.90 -24.85 1.22
CA ALA A 1091 17.68 -25.17 0.51
C ALA A 1091 16.75 -26.07 1.35
N SER A 1092 17.30 -27.04 2.09
CA SER A 1092 16.51 -27.98 2.91
C SER A 1092 15.77 -27.30 4.07
N LEU A 1093 16.44 -26.38 4.80
CA LEU A 1093 15.81 -25.56 5.84
C LEU A 1093 14.79 -24.56 5.26
N SER A 1094 15.02 -24.03 4.05
CA SER A 1094 14.05 -23.18 3.34
C SER A 1094 12.81 -23.94 2.81
N THR A 1095 12.94 -25.25 2.55
CA THR A 1095 11.85 -26.12 2.05
C THR A 1095 11.01 -26.78 3.16
N ALA A 1096 11.42 -26.65 4.42
CA ALA A 1096 10.67 -27.15 5.58
C ALA A 1096 9.53 -26.19 5.95
N ASN A 1097 8.57 -25.99 5.04
CA ASN A 1097 7.28 -25.32 5.26
C ASN A 1097 7.31 -24.07 6.17
N ILE A 1098 8.22 -23.13 5.89
CA ILE A 1098 8.28 -21.82 6.57
C ILE A 1098 7.37 -20.84 5.80
N PRO A 1099 6.58 -19.96 6.48
CA PRO A 1099 5.76 -18.95 5.82
C PRO A 1099 6.55 -18.08 4.84
N ALA A 1100 5.89 -17.61 3.77
CA ALA A 1100 6.51 -16.95 2.62
C ALA A 1100 7.38 -15.70 2.93
N ASN A 1101 7.32 -15.15 4.14
CA ASN A 1101 8.10 -14.01 4.61
C ASN A 1101 9.52 -14.33 5.13
N MET A 1102 9.96 -15.60 5.07
CA MET A 1102 11.27 -16.05 5.60
C MET A 1102 12.12 -16.78 4.53
N LYS A 1103 12.07 -16.35 3.28
CA LYS A 1103 12.96 -16.90 2.23
C LYS A 1103 14.35 -16.28 2.33
N PHE A 1104 15.29 -17.02 2.91
CA PHE A 1104 16.70 -16.67 3.03
C PHE A 1104 17.55 -17.31 1.93
N ASP A 1105 18.41 -16.53 1.25
CA ASP A 1105 19.44 -17.05 0.35
C ASP A 1105 20.75 -17.33 1.13
N ALA A 1106 20.76 -18.47 1.81
CA ALA A 1106 21.87 -18.94 2.63
C ALA A 1106 23.15 -19.31 1.84
N SER A 1107 23.07 -19.40 0.51
CA SER A 1107 24.17 -19.87 -0.34
C SER A 1107 25.33 -18.85 -0.43
N GLY A 1108 25.01 -17.55 -0.39
CA GLY A 1108 25.98 -16.46 -0.42
C GLY A 1108 26.65 -16.18 0.92
N LEU A 1109 25.89 -16.20 2.03
CA LEU A 1109 26.41 -15.80 3.35
C LEU A 1109 27.27 -16.88 4.01
N GLY A 1110 26.94 -18.17 3.85
CA GLY A 1110 27.71 -19.27 4.43
C GLY A 1110 29.12 -19.39 3.85
N ASN A 1111 29.25 -19.23 2.53
CA ASN A 1111 30.55 -19.18 1.85
C ASN A 1111 31.29 -17.87 2.14
N ALA A 1112 30.60 -16.72 2.18
CA ALA A 1112 31.23 -15.43 2.51
C ALA A 1112 31.73 -15.33 3.96
N ILE A 1113 31.07 -16.00 4.91
CA ILE A 1113 31.51 -16.14 6.30
C ILE A 1113 32.78 -17.00 6.33
N ILE A 1114 32.77 -18.20 5.73
CA ILE A 1114 33.93 -19.10 5.75
C ILE A 1114 35.14 -18.48 5.01
N ASP A 1115 34.94 -17.77 3.89
CA ASP A 1115 36.00 -17.09 3.16
C ASP A 1115 36.53 -15.83 3.87
N ARG A 1116 35.68 -15.02 4.53
CA ARG A 1116 36.14 -13.88 5.36
C ARG A 1116 36.96 -14.32 6.57
N PHE A 1117 36.75 -15.54 7.07
CA PHE A 1117 37.38 -16.04 8.28
C PHE A 1117 38.60 -16.95 8.04
N SER A 1118 39.00 -17.14 6.77
CA SER A 1118 40.18 -17.93 6.38
C SER A 1118 41.45 -17.10 6.12
N SER A 1119 41.35 -15.77 6.18
CA SER A 1119 42.49 -14.85 5.98
C SER A 1119 43.01 -14.29 7.31
N PRO A 1120 44.31 -14.45 7.66
CA PRO A 1120 44.89 -13.78 8.81
C PRO A 1120 45.29 -12.35 8.42
N GLY A 1121 44.46 -11.35 8.76
CA GLY A 1121 44.83 -9.95 8.60
C GLY A 1121 43.74 -8.95 9.03
N LEU A 1122 44.14 -7.96 9.82
CA LEU A 1122 43.37 -6.89 10.51
C LEU A 1122 42.63 -7.36 11.77
N GLY A 1123 42.92 -6.91 12.99
CA GLY A 1123 43.68 -5.75 13.46
C GLY A 1123 42.91 -5.16 14.64
N THR A 1124 43.29 -5.51 15.87
CA THR A 1124 42.71 -4.92 17.10
C THR A 1124 43.41 -3.59 17.45
N PRO A 1125 42.68 -2.63 18.05
CA PRO A 1125 43.13 -1.25 18.26
C PRO A 1125 43.94 -1.11 19.56
N ARG A 1126 44.85 -0.14 19.62
CA ARG A 1126 45.37 0.35 20.90
C ARG A 1126 45.78 1.82 20.80
N ASP A 1127 45.14 2.63 21.66
CA ASP A 1127 45.37 4.05 21.89
C ASP A 1127 46.75 4.38 22.50
N GLY A 1128 47.16 5.65 22.33
CA GLY A 1128 47.98 6.38 23.31
C GLY A 1128 49.24 7.05 22.76
N ALA A 1129 49.26 8.38 22.79
CA ALA A 1129 50.30 9.31 22.32
C ALA A 1129 51.71 9.09 22.89
N VAL A 1130 52.75 9.50 22.13
CA VAL A 1130 53.91 10.35 22.52
C VAL A 1130 54.79 10.66 21.28
N SER A 1131 55.30 11.89 21.24
CA SER A 1131 56.09 12.60 20.21
C SER A 1131 57.50 12.00 19.87
N PRO A 1132 58.20 12.50 18.81
CA PRO A 1132 59.26 11.82 18.03
C PRO A 1132 60.70 12.14 18.54
N PRO A 1133 61.84 11.57 18.04
CA PRO A 1133 62.44 11.85 16.70
C PRO A 1133 63.35 10.67 16.16
N PRO A 1134 64.40 10.89 15.33
CA PRO A 1134 64.40 10.73 13.88
C PRO A 1134 65.49 9.73 13.38
N THR A 1135 65.89 9.85 12.11
CA THR A 1135 66.97 9.13 11.37
C THR A 1135 66.52 7.85 10.68
N GLY A 1136 66.80 7.60 9.40
CA GLY A 1136 67.58 8.29 8.39
C GLY A 1136 67.91 7.28 7.29
N THR A 1137 68.07 7.76 6.06
CA THR A 1137 68.81 7.13 4.94
C THR A 1137 68.27 5.80 4.38
N GLY A 1138 68.16 5.55 3.08
CA GLY A 1138 68.55 6.23 1.86
C GLY A 1138 67.95 5.41 0.69
N MET A 1139 67.66 6.05 -0.45
CA MET A 1139 68.45 5.94 -1.70
C MET A 1139 68.34 4.53 -2.34
N HIS A 1140 68.02 4.35 -3.62
CA HIS A 1140 68.25 5.15 -4.83
C HIS A 1140 67.40 4.48 -5.96
N THR A 1141 66.57 5.22 -6.72
CA THR A 1141 66.70 5.56 -8.17
C THR A 1141 66.52 4.39 -9.14
N THR A 1142 65.97 4.49 -10.36
CA THR A 1142 65.47 5.53 -11.30
C THR A 1142 65.00 4.72 -12.54
N GLY A 1143 63.84 4.96 -13.17
CA GLY A 1143 63.69 5.73 -14.43
C GLY A 1143 63.94 4.81 -15.67
N ASP A 1144 63.21 4.82 -16.78
CA ASP A 1144 62.25 5.76 -17.37
C ASP A 1144 61.61 5.10 -18.64
N GLY A 1145 60.48 5.65 -19.12
CA GLY A 1145 59.80 5.41 -20.42
C GLY A 1145 58.52 4.55 -20.32
N GLY A 1146 57.27 5.03 -20.41
CA GLY A 1146 56.64 6.04 -21.29
C GLY A 1146 56.04 5.31 -22.53
N PHE A 1147 54.75 5.30 -22.90
CA PHE A 1147 53.69 6.32 -22.84
C PHE A 1147 52.27 5.74 -23.14
N SER A 1148 51.25 6.52 -22.73
CA SER A 1148 49.87 6.69 -23.26
C SER A 1148 48.67 6.08 -22.50
N GLY A 1149 47.77 6.99 -22.05
CA GLY A 1149 46.47 6.69 -21.45
C GLY A 1149 46.12 7.63 -20.29
N ALA A 1150 45.70 8.86 -20.59
CA ALA A 1150 45.49 9.96 -19.65
C ALA A 1150 44.07 9.98 -19.02
N GLU A 1151 44.01 10.70 -17.88
CA GLU A 1151 42.84 11.37 -17.27
C GLU A 1151 41.72 10.54 -16.60
N ALA A 1152 41.75 10.48 -15.26
CA ALA A 1152 40.63 10.87 -14.38
C ALA A 1152 40.95 10.52 -12.91
N GLY A 1153 41.58 11.44 -12.17
CA GLY A 1153 41.89 11.20 -10.75
C GLY A 1153 42.43 12.39 -9.97
N ALA A 1154 42.31 13.61 -10.51
CA ALA A 1154 42.66 14.84 -9.82
C ALA A 1154 41.71 15.96 -10.25
N LYS A 1155 40.47 15.89 -9.77
CA LYS A 1155 39.46 16.97 -9.79
C LYS A 1155 38.24 16.56 -8.96
N LEU A 1156 38.41 16.38 -7.65
CA LEU A 1156 37.26 16.26 -6.73
C LEU A 1156 37.51 16.90 -5.35
N ASN A 1157 38.34 17.95 -5.29
CA ASN A 1157 38.44 18.76 -4.08
C ASN A 1157 38.62 20.26 -4.33
N GLU A 1158 38.06 20.76 -5.44
CA GLU A 1158 37.93 22.21 -5.71
C GLU A 1158 36.51 22.63 -6.14
N ASN A 1159 35.52 21.72 -6.15
CA ASN A 1159 34.13 22.03 -6.53
C ASN A 1159 33.12 22.13 -5.36
N LEU A 1160 33.56 22.05 -4.10
CA LEU A 1160 32.69 22.26 -2.91
C LEU A 1160 32.87 23.64 -2.25
N LYS A 1161 33.44 24.62 -2.97
CA LYS A 1161 33.53 26.02 -2.53
C LYS A 1161 32.68 27.02 -3.34
N ASN A 1162 31.76 26.55 -4.20
CA ASN A 1162 30.94 27.41 -5.07
C ASN A 1162 29.41 27.27 -4.94
N ILE A 1163 28.87 26.67 -3.87
CA ILE A 1163 27.41 26.72 -3.56
C ILE A 1163 27.10 27.74 -2.44
N GLY A 1164 27.96 28.76 -2.32
CA GLY A 1164 27.76 29.91 -1.41
C GLY A 1164 27.36 31.22 -2.09
N LYS A 1165 27.02 31.19 -3.39
CA LYS A 1165 26.77 32.40 -4.21
C LYS A 1165 25.60 32.24 -5.19
N PHE A 1166 24.44 31.76 -4.73
CA PHE A 1166 23.23 31.71 -5.58
C PHE A 1166 21.94 32.25 -4.95
N PHE A 1167 21.97 32.81 -3.73
CA PHE A 1167 20.86 33.63 -3.21
C PHE A 1167 21.38 34.98 -2.72
N LYS A 1168 21.82 35.82 -3.67
CA LYS A 1168 21.90 37.27 -3.49
C LYS A 1168 21.93 37.97 -4.85
N ARG A 1169 20.83 38.71 -5.09
CA ARG A 1169 20.74 39.97 -5.85
C ARG A 1169 20.48 39.87 -7.37
N ASP A 1170 19.20 39.97 -7.75
CA ASP A 1170 18.54 41.06 -8.52
C ASP A 1170 17.10 40.58 -8.81
N LEU A 1171 16.03 41.21 -8.33
CA LEU A 1171 15.57 42.54 -8.72
C LEU A 1171 15.22 43.44 -7.51
N GLY A 1172 15.93 44.56 -7.41
CA GLY A 1172 15.31 45.81 -7.00
C GLY A 1172 14.84 46.56 -8.25
N GLY A 1173 13.75 47.32 -8.14
CA GLY A 1173 13.45 48.38 -9.11
C GLY A 1173 11.99 48.68 -9.41
N PHE A 1174 11.18 49.02 -8.41
CA PHE A 1174 10.33 50.23 -8.51
C PHE A 1174 10.14 50.78 -7.10
N GLY A 1175 10.82 51.90 -6.83
CA GLY A 1175 10.79 52.62 -5.57
C GLY A 1175 9.83 53.82 -5.61
N GLY A 1176 9.60 54.41 -4.43
CA GLY A 1176 8.90 55.69 -4.23
C GLY A 1176 7.43 55.45 -3.88
N ILE A 1177 7.00 55.58 -2.62
CA ILE A 1177 7.17 56.76 -1.77
C ILE A 1177 7.78 56.38 -0.41
N GLY A 1178 9.03 56.81 -0.18
CA GLY A 1178 9.55 57.05 1.17
C GLY A 1178 8.95 58.35 1.73
N ARG A 1179 9.12 58.74 2.99
CA ARG A 1179 10.22 58.57 3.95
C ARG A 1179 9.75 59.39 5.18
N PHE A 1180 9.76 58.92 6.42
CA PHE A 1180 10.82 59.07 7.45
C PHE A 1180 10.08 58.93 8.81
N GLY A 1181 10.58 58.32 9.87
CA GLY A 1181 11.98 58.23 10.30
C GLY A 1181 12.27 59.31 11.35
N SER A 1182 12.11 58.92 12.61
CA SER A 1182 12.62 59.50 13.87
C SER A 1182 13.28 60.89 13.88
N SER A 1183 12.94 61.74 14.86
CA SER A 1183 13.56 61.67 16.21
C SER A 1183 13.36 62.94 17.06
N LYS A 1184 13.26 62.70 18.38
CA LYS A 1184 13.84 63.45 19.51
C LYS A 1184 13.27 64.81 19.93
N THR A 1185 12.92 64.87 21.21
CA THR A 1185 12.96 66.09 22.05
C THR A 1185 14.08 65.97 23.07
N THR A 1186 15.13 66.78 22.89
CA THR A 1186 15.77 67.59 23.94
C THR A 1186 16.30 68.86 23.26
N SER A 1187 15.74 70.01 23.65
CA SER A 1187 16.06 71.38 23.19
C SER A 1187 17.33 71.94 23.88
N PRO A 1188 17.78 73.22 23.67
CA PRO A 1188 17.51 74.21 22.59
C PRO A 1188 18.76 75.00 22.02
N ALA A 1189 18.60 75.54 20.79
CA ALA A 1189 18.94 76.90 20.24
C ALA A 1189 20.40 77.49 20.22
N PRO A 1190 20.71 78.58 19.45
CA PRO A 1190 20.41 79.00 18.04
C PRO A 1190 21.71 79.53 17.32
N PRO A 1191 21.71 80.46 16.31
CA PRO A 1191 21.18 80.49 14.94
C PRO A 1191 22.26 80.79 13.85
N GLU A 1192 21.82 80.91 12.58
CA GLU A 1192 22.31 81.81 11.49
C GLU A 1192 22.66 81.22 10.10
N ASP A 1193 21.83 81.67 9.15
CA ASP A 1193 22.13 82.26 7.83
C ASP A 1193 22.62 81.46 6.60
N ARG A 1194 21.69 81.45 5.63
CA ARG A 1194 21.80 81.98 4.25
C ARG A 1194 22.63 81.24 3.20
N ALA A 1195 21.87 80.72 2.23
CA ALA A 1195 21.73 81.26 0.87
C ALA A 1195 22.36 80.50 -0.31
N ASN A 1196 21.43 80.15 -1.21
CA ASN A 1196 21.38 80.47 -2.64
C ASN A 1196 21.91 79.48 -3.72
N ASN A 1197 20.95 79.24 -4.63
CA ASN A 1197 21.02 78.99 -6.08
C ASN A 1197 21.56 77.61 -6.51
N ARG A 1198 20.84 76.76 -7.25
CA ARG A 1198 19.89 76.97 -8.37
C ARG A 1198 18.82 75.87 -8.40
#